data_AF-A0A5C9CNV0-F1
#
_entry.id   AF-A0A5C9CNV0-F1
#
_cell.length_a   1.000
_cell.length_b   1.000
_cell.length_c   1.000
_cell.angle_alpha   90.00
_cell.angle_beta   90.00
_cell.angle_gamma   90.00
#
_symmetry.space_group_name_H-M   'P 1'
#
loop_
_entity.id
_entity.type
_entity.pdbx_description
1 polymer ?
#
loop_
_entity_poly.entity_id
_entity_poly.type
_entity_poly.pdbx_seq_one_letter_code
_entity_poly.pdbx_strand_id
1 'polypeptide(L)'
;MNSSALLRRSLISALATLACVEVAAGIVDPMERPAAMLSASQRPALLDVTRAGDRLVAVGERGVIMVSTDNAKSWTQSPSPVAVTLTAVYFVTPLKGWAVGHSGVVLHTNDGGTRWTRQLDGIQAAQAVLKAAQSDTGTESRLKVAQQLVAEAADKPFLAVSFENEVRGVVTGAYGLIFGTEDGGATWTPWLDKIPNPKGLHLYAVHLDGKSVYLAGEQGLFVRSKDGGQSFTAIETPYRGSYFTLTSASPDQLVLAGLRGNAYRFDTRADSFQKLEVPIPVSLYQCREQFDGDENATRRTCDCGRSDGRWCFGCSHMEWGKTGRYACRSSSRDASTTTRKTISMAHVSIPIQASDADNFDPQSGSWLERKLFNNRGIVVLLCALVTLILAFQVPGLKLNASFEKMIPTDHPYVANYLAHRKELSGLGNSVRIALATSGASIYDPAYLQTLQKLSDELFLLPGVDRIQMKSLWTPSTRWVGVTEDGLDGGPVIPNDYDGSAKSTEQVRTNVQRAREVGGLVAIDERSSVIFVPLLDKTADGKPINYSELSKQLEQIRSTYQTATLSVHITGFAKVVGDLIEGLQSILLFFALALVITTVVLYSYTRCVRSTTLVVVCSLVAVLWQMGLLPMLGYELDPYSVLVPFLVFAIGMSHGAQKMNGIMQDIGRGLPRQVAARFTFRRLFMAGMTALLCDAVGFAVLMLIQIRVIQDLAIIASLGVAVLIFTNLILLPMLLSYVGVSAAATQRSLNDERQDASGGAKHPMWQFLDLFTQRRYASFAIALAVILAVGGYAISLGLKIGDLDAGAPELRSNSRYNHDNSFMTSSYGASSDVFAVMVKTPEGGCNHYDVLRRVDALEWQLNGLSGVDSTRSLSMLNRQVLVGMNEGSPKWFDLIHSQSMLNTVTASAPRGLYNESCSLLTLYAFLADHRADTLTRVVETVEAFASENDSADGKFLLAAGNAGIEAATNIVVKESSRMMLLWVYAAVIVLCFVTFRSWRAVVCAVLPLMLTSILCEALMVELNIGVKVATLPVIALGVGIGVDYALYVVSIMLTRIRIGDDLSRAYYQSLLFTGKVVMLTGITLAVGVATWAFSPIKFQADMGILLAFMFLLNMMGALVLVPALAHFLFPRAALSGNTAAVFSR
;
A
#
# COMPACT_ATOMS: atom_id res chain seq x y z
N MET A 1 -1.07 43.79 -41.94
CA MET A 1 -1.90 43.79 -40.72
C MET A 1 -1.14 43.06 -39.62
N ASN A 2 -0.42 43.77 -38.74
CA ASN A 2 0.57 43.14 -37.86
C ASN A 2 0.81 43.97 -36.59
N SER A 3 -0.10 43.90 -35.60
CA SER A 3 -0.02 44.72 -34.37
C SER A 3 -0.70 44.09 -33.14
N SER A 4 -1.86 43.44 -33.32
CA SER A 4 -2.68 42.93 -32.21
C SER A 4 -2.12 41.70 -31.48
N ALA A 5 -1.23 40.93 -32.11
CA ALA A 5 -0.67 39.70 -31.53
C ALA A 5 0.48 39.96 -30.53
N LEU A 6 1.27 41.01 -30.73
CA LEU A 6 2.42 41.35 -29.86
C LEU A 6 1.95 41.98 -28.54
N LEU A 7 1.10 43.00 -28.60
CA LEU A 7 0.54 43.68 -27.42
C LEU A 7 -0.13 42.71 -26.43
N ARG A 8 -0.84 41.68 -26.93
CA ARG A 8 -1.45 40.65 -26.08
C ARG A 8 -0.45 39.74 -25.37
N ARG A 9 0.76 39.53 -25.91
CA ARG A 9 1.83 38.79 -25.22
C ARG A 9 2.56 39.67 -24.20
N SER A 10 2.85 40.92 -24.55
CA SER A 10 3.52 41.87 -23.64
C SER A 10 2.70 42.14 -22.36
N LEU A 11 1.39 42.35 -22.48
CA LEU A 11 0.52 42.63 -21.33
C LEU A 11 0.35 41.43 -20.39
N ILE A 12 0.27 40.20 -20.92
CA ILE A 12 0.21 38.99 -20.08
C ILE A 12 1.54 38.77 -19.36
N SER A 13 2.68 39.00 -20.03
CA SER A 13 4.00 38.86 -19.41
C SER A 13 4.27 39.90 -18.32
N ALA A 14 3.75 41.13 -18.45
CA ALA A 14 3.92 42.20 -17.47
C ALA A 14 3.03 42.04 -16.22
N LEU A 15 1.86 41.42 -16.36
CA LEU A 15 1.00 41.05 -15.23
C LEU A 15 1.50 39.81 -14.49
N ALA A 16 2.25 38.93 -15.16
CA ALA A 16 2.89 37.76 -14.52
C ALA A 16 4.12 38.14 -13.66
N THR A 17 4.78 39.27 -13.92
CA THR A 17 5.96 39.72 -13.16
C THR A 17 5.64 40.51 -11.88
N LEU A 18 4.39 40.49 -11.42
CA LEU A 18 3.92 41.22 -10.22
C LEU A 18 3.11 40.34 -9.24
N ALA A 19 3.12 39.03 -9.44
CA ALA A 19 2.62 38.02 -8.51
C ALA A 19 3.70 36.94 -8.31
N CYS A 20 3.76 36.35 -7.12
CA CYS A 20 4.74 35.35 -6.72
C CYS A 20 6.22 35.73 -6.98
N VAL A 21 6.71 36.69 -6.19
CA VAL A 21 7.97 36.39 -5.48
C VAL A 21 7.60 35.36 -4.41
N GLU A 22 7.57 34.09 -4.79
CA GLU A 22 7.57 32.99 -3.83
C GLU A 22 8.95 32.96 -3.17
N VAL A 23 9.08 33.74 -2.09
CA VAL A 23 10.08 33.44 -1.07
C VAL A 23 9.76 32.03 -0.60
N ALA A 24 10.68 31.08 -0.80
CA ALA A 24 10.52 29.73 -0.30
C ALA A 24 10.31 29.80 1.22
N ALA A 25 9.09 29.50 1.66
CA ALA A 25 8.62 29.73 3.02
C ALA A 25 9.10 28.62 3.96
N GLY A 26 10.43 28.46 4.05
CA GLY A 26 11.08 27.53 4.98
C GLY A 26 10.54 27.78 6.40
N ILE A 27 10.23 26.68 7.10
CA ILE A 27 9.41 26.69 8.33
C ILE A 27 9.79 27.85 9.25
N VAL A 28 8.85 28.78 9.45
CA VAL A 28 9.00 29.90 10.40
C VAL A 28 9.32 29.33 11.78
N ASP A 29 10.17 30.04 12.54
CA ASP A 29 10.56 29.66 13.89
C ASP A 29 9.32 29.31 14.75
N PRO A 30 9.30 28.19 15.49
CA PRO A 30 8.17 27.83 16.36
C PRO A 30 7.77 28.93 17.34
N MET A 31 8.67 29.83 17.75
CA MET A 31 8.40 30.97 18.62
C MET A 31 7.64 32.11 17.92
N GLU A 32 7.72 32.20 16.58
CA GLU A 32 7.16 33.27 15.75
C GLU A 32 5.92 32.85 14.94
N ARG A 33 5.38 31.65 15.19
CA ARG A 33 4.16 31.15 14.54
C ARG A 33 3.18 30.52 15.54
N PRO A 34 1.87 30.62 15.33
CA PRO A 34 0.87 30.00 16.20
C PRO A 34 0.98 28.47 16.22
N ALA A 35 0.51 27.87 17.32
CA ALA A 35 0.33 26.43 17.41
C ALA A 35 -0.69 25.93 16.36
N ALA A 36 -0.44 24.76 15.79
CA ALA A 36 -1.40 24.11 14.91
C ALA A 36 -2.60 23.59 15.70
N MET A 37 -3.80 23.67 15.11
CA MET A 37 -4.98 23.01 15.67
C MET A 37 -4.87 21.49 15.44
N LEU A 38 -5.11 20.71 16.49
CA LEU A 38 -4.98 19.26 16.51
C LEU A 38 -6.02 18.58 15.62
N SER A 39 -5.62 17.52 14.91
CA SER A 39 -6.56 16.57 14.34
C SER A 39 -7.14 15.65 15.42
N ALA A 40 -8.30 15.05 15.18
CA ALA A 40 -8.97 14.16 16.16
C ALA A 40 -8.15 12.91 16.53
N SER A 41 -7.18 12.52 15.70
CA SER A 41 -6.22 11.44 15.91
C SER A 41 -5.03 11.83 16.79
N GLN A 42 -4.58 13.09 16.77
CA GLN A 42 -3.37 13.51 17.49
C GLN A 42 -3.53 13.48 19.02
N ARG A 43 -2.45 13.13 19.72
CA ARG A 43 -2.37 13.01 21.20
C ARG A 43 -1.05 13.61 21.70
N PRO A 44 -0.96 14.95 21.86
CA PRO A 44 0.21 15.60 22.44
C PRO A 44 0.38 15.22 23.92
N ALA A 45 1.61 15.17 24.43
CA ALA A 45 1.81 15.17 25.88
C ALA A 45 1.42 16.53 26.46
N LEU A 46 0.62 16.50 27.53
CA LEU A 46 0.33 17.65 28.39
C LEU A 46 1.27 17.60 29.59
N LEU A 47 1.92 18.72 29.88
CA LEU A 47 3.04 18.82 30.83
C LEU A 47 2.65 19.50 32.15
N ASP A 48 1.61 20.32 32.13
CA ASP A 48 1.00 20.92 33.32
C ASP A 48 -0.52 21.10 33.10
N VAL A 49 -1.28 21.07 34.19
CA VAL A 49 -2.71 21.40 34.27
C VAL A 49 -2.99 22.17 35.57
N THR A 50 -3.81 23.20 35.45
CA THR A 50 -4.25 24.04 36.57
C THR A 50 -5.73 24.41 36.45
N ARG A 51 -6.29 24.99 37.52
CA ARG A 51 -7.69 25.37 37.63
C ARG A 51 -7.86 26.89 37.47
N ALA A 52 -8.79 27.30 36.61
CA ALA A 52 -9.17 28.69 36.37
C ALA A 52 -10.67 28.87 36.68
N GLY A 53 -11.00 28.94 37.97
CA GLY A 53 -12.38 28.82 38.46
C GLY A 53 -12.97 27.44 38.14
N ASP A 54 -14.13 27.42 37.49
CA ASP A 54 -14.77 26.17 37.05
C ASP A 54 -14.00 25.43 35.94
N ARG A 55 -13.10 26.14 35.23
CA ARG A 55 -12.35 25.60 34.10
C ARG A 55 -11.09 24.89 34.53
N LEU A 56 -10.66 23.91 33.75
CA LEU A 56 -9.30 23.38 33.77
C LEU A 56 -8.56 23.84 32.52
N VAL A 57 -7.30 24.24 32.68
CA VAL A 57 -6.41 24.65 31.59
C VAL A 57 -5.15 23.83 31.67
N ALA A 58 -4.84 23.10 30.60
CA ALA A 58 -3.64 22.28 30.45
C ALA A 58 -2.77 22.78 29.30
N VAL A 59 -1.46 22.63 29.42
CA VAL A 59 -0.47 23.06 28.42
C VAL A 59 0.52 21.94 28.12
N GLY A 60 1.14 21.94 26.93
CA GLY A 60 2.08 20.88 26.56
C GLY A 60 2.87 21.12 25.28
N GLU A 61 3.20 20.03 24.61
CA GLU A 61 4.00 20.02 23.38
C GLU A 61 3.50 21.00 22.31
N ARG A 62 4.45 21.58 21.55
CA ARG A 62 4.18 22.39 20.33
C ARG A 62 3.18 23.55 20.51
N GLY A 63 3.12 24.12 21.70
CA GLY A 63 2.22 25.23 22.04
C GLY A 63 0.76 24.82 22.19
N VAL A 64 0.47 23.53 22.37
CA VAL A 64 -0.90 23.06 22.65
C VAL A 64 -1.35 23.58 24.01
N ILE A 65 -2.52 24.23 24.00
CA ILE A 65 -3.24 24.65 25.20
C ILE A 65 -4.65 24.04 25.10
N MET A 66 -5.04 23.22 26.08
CA MET A 66 -6.35 22.58 26.15
C MET A 66 -7.15 23.17 27.31
N VAL A 67 -8.43 23.47 27.07
CA VAL A 67 -9.38 23.99 28.06
C VAL A 67 -10.52 23.01 28.23
N SER A 68 -10.93 22.76 29.47
CA SER A 68 -12.13 21.99 29.81
C SER A 68 -13.05 22.82 30.69
N THR A 69 -14.36 22.73 30.47
CA THR A 69 -15.40 23.44 31.24
C THR A 69 -16.35 22.47 31.94
N ASP A 70 -16.05 21.17 31.98
CA ASP A 70 -16.93 20.11 32.50
C ASP A 70 -16.23 19.16 33.49
N ASN A 71 -15.11 19.62 34.05
CA ASN A 71 -14.14 18.87 34.85
C ASN A 71 -13.55 17.67 34.09
N ALA A 72 -12.83 17.97 33.00
CA ALA A 72 -12.02 17.06 32.19
C ALA A 72 -12.76 15.93 31.45
N LYS A 73 -14.09 16.02 31.30
CA LYS A 73 -14.88 15.05 30.50
C LYS A 73 -14.76 15.33 29.01
N SER A 74 -14.63 16.59 28.64
CA SER A 74 -14.28 17.04 27.30
C SER A 74 -13.24 18.17 27.36
N TRP A 75 -12.48 18.31 26.27
CA TRP A 75 -11.40 19.29 26.12
C TRP A 75 -11.47 19.94 24.75
N THR A 76 -11.31 21.26 24.68
CA THR A 76 -11.21 22.06 23.46
C THR A 76 -9.86 22.76 23.42
N GLN A 77 -9.23 22.84 22.24
CA GLN A 77 -7.94 23.52 22.11
C GLN A 77 -8.16 25.04 22.04
N SER A 78 -7.41 25.79 22.86
CA SER A 78 -7.25 27.23 22.72
C SER A 78 -6.15 27.52 21.68
N PRO A 79 -6.32 28.53 20.80
CA PRO A 79 -5.20 29.06 20.03
C PRO A 79 -4.07 29.54 20.96
N SER A 80 -2.84 29.23 20.56
CA SER A 80 -1.61 29.77 21.15
C SER A 80 -0.87 30.60 20.09
N PRO A 81 -0.29 31.77 20.44
CA PRO A 81 0.50 32.58 19.51
C PRO A 81 1.86 31.97 19.17
N VAL A 82 2.29 30.93 19.90
CA VAL A 82 3.56 30.22 19.70
C VAL A 82 3.34 28.71 19.54
N ALA A 83 4.27 28.04 18.86
CA ALA A 83 4.32 26.60 18.62
C ALA A 83 5.50 25.90 19.33
N VAL A 84 6.12 26.52 20.34
CA VAL A 84 7.12 25.92 21.26
C VAL A 84 6.45 25.16 22.41
N THR A 85 7.10 24.15 22.97
CA THR A 85 6.52 23.36 24.07
C THR A 85 6.32 24.18 25.35
N LEU A 86 5.11 24.16 25.90
CA LEU A 86 4.73 24.84 27.13
C LEU A 86 4.83 23.89 28.33
N THR A 87 5.56 24.30 29.36
CA THR A 87 6.05 23.43 30.46
C THR A 87 5.35 23.65 31.78
N ALA A 88 4.71 24.81 31.99
CA ALA A 88 3.94 25.12 33.20
C ALA A 88 2.85 26.18 32.95
N VAL A 89 1.78 26.15 33.74
CA VAL A 89 0.66 27.10 33.68
C VAL A 89 0.11 27.44 35.08
N TYR A 90 -0.14 28.73 35.32
CA TYR A 90 -0.61 29.25 36.60
C TYR A 90 -1.71 30.30 36.40
N PHE A 91 -2.78 30.25 37.21
CA PHE A 91 -3.84 31.26 37.23
C PHE A 91 -3.95 31.86 38.63
N VAL A 92 -4.09 33.19 38.69
CA VAL A 92 -4.22 33.94 39.95
C VAL A 92 -5.67 34.43 40.17
N THR A 93 -6.45 34.50 39.10
CA THR A 93 -7.92 34.65 39.14
C THR A 93 -8.54 33.70 38.09
N PRO A 94 -9.86 33.46 38.08
CA PRO A 94 -10.51 32.67 37.02
C PRO A 94 -10.36 33.22 35.60
N LEU A 95 -9.84 34.45 35.44
CA LEU A 95 -9.64 35.10 34.15
C LEU A 95 -8.17 35.36 33.81
N LYS A 96 -7.30 35.66 34.80
CA LYS A 96 -5.89 35.99 34.58
C LYS A 96 -4.95 34.85 34.93
N GLY A 97 -4.09 34.52 33.98
CA GLY A 97 -3.09 33.47 34.12
C GLY A 97 -1.95 33.58 33.13
N TRP A 98 -0.88 32.86 33.42
CA TRP A 98 0.36 32.82 32.67
C TRP A 98 0.73 31.38 32.34
N ALA A 99 1.32 31.18 31.16
CA ALA A 99 1.92 29.91 30.75
C ALA A 99 3.36 30.17 30.29
N VAL A 100 4.26 29.24 30.59
CA VAL A 100 5.69 29.37 30.25
C VAL A 100 6.19 28.12 29.55
N GLY A 101 7.32 28.20 28.85
CA GLY A 101 7.83 27.08 28.06
C GLY A 101 9.25 27.20 27.56
N HIS A 102 9.53 26.38 26.54
CA HIS A 102 10.73 26.41 25.72
C HIS A 102 10.91 27.76 25.01
N SER A 103 12.14 28.00 24.55
CA SER A 103 12.56 29.28 23.98
C SER A 103 12.30 30.50 24.87
N GLY A 104 12.34 30.32 26.19
CA GLY A 104 12.14 31.38 27.19
C GLY A 104 10.80 32.10 27.09
N VAL A 105 9.77 31.49 26.52
CA VAL A 105 8.48 32.16 26.28
C VAL A 105 7.67 32.29 27.58
N VAL A 106 7.10 33.48 27.77
CA VAL A 106 6.00 33.74 28.73
C VAL A 106 4.77 34.23 27.97
N LEU A 107 3.65 33.53 28.14
CA LEU A 107 2.32 33.88 27.63
C LEU A 107 1.44 34.36 28.79
N HIS A 108 0.51 35.27 28.49
CA HIS A 108 -0.52 35.76 29.42
C HIS A 108 -1.92 35.68 28.80
N THR A 109 -2.95 35.45 29.62
CA THR A 109 -4.37 35.49 29.25
C THR A 109 -5.16 36.39 30.20
N ASN A 110 -6.21 37.05 29.69
CA ASN A 110 -7.16 37.85 30.47
C ASN A 110 -8.61 37.31 30.41
N ASP A 111 -8.86 36.19 29.71
CA ASP A 111 -10.22 35.67 29.49
C ASP A 111 -10.42 34.20 29.94
N GLY A 112 -9.57 33.74 30.86
CA GLY A 112 -9.64 32.40 31.44
C GLY A 112 -9.11 31.33 30.49
N GLY A 113 -8.02 31.65 29.76
CA GLY A 113 -7.28 30.70 28.93
C GLY A 113 -7.79 30.49 27.52
N THR A 114 -8.69 31.33 26.99
CA THR A 114 -9.28 31.17 25.64
C THR A 114 -8.54 31.95 24.55
N ARG A 115 -7.78 32.97 24.91
CA ARG A 115 -6.77 33.65 24.09
C ARG A 115 -5.52 33.96 24.90
N TRP A 116 -4.39 33.95 24.23
CA TRP A 116 -3.06 34.12 24.83
C TRP A 116 -2.21 35.12 24.04
N THR A 117 -1.41 35.91 24.74
CA THR A 117 -0.48 36.90 24.18
C THR A 117 0.92 36.72 24.75
N ARG A 118 1.96 36.76 23.91
CA ARG A 118 3.37 36.70 24.34
C ARG A 118 3.74 37.98 25.10
N GLN A 119 4.26 37.84 26.32
CA GLN A 119 4.79 38.93 27.15
C GLN A 119 6.32 38.99 27.12
N LEU A 120 6.96 37.82 27.06
CA LEU A 120 8.42 37.67 27.04
C LEU A 120 8.81 36.52 26.10
N ASP A 121 10.02 36.60 25.54
CA ASP A 121 10.70 35.51 24.87
C ASP A 121 12.17 35.38 25.31
N GLY A 122 12.82 34.27 24.94
CA GLY A 122 14.20 33.98 25.34
C GLY A 122 15.23 34.99 24.84
N ILE A 123 14.99 35.66 23.70
CA ILE A 123 15.88 36.70 23.18
C ILE A 123 15.82 37.93 24.08
N GLN A 124 14.61 38.38 24.43
CA GLN A 124 14.37 39.47 25.38
C GLN A 124 14.91 39.14 26.77
N ALA A 125 14.72 37.90 27.24
CA ALA A 125 15.23 37.43 28.53
C ALA A 125 16.78 37.45 28.58
N ALA A 126 17.46 36.94 27.55
CA ALA A 126 18.92 36.98 27.46
C ALA A 126 19.47 38.42 27.38
N GLN A 127 18.81 39.31 26.61
CA GLN A 127 19.15 40.73 26.56
C GLN A 127 18.99 41.44 27.92
N ALA A 128 17.95 41.08 28.69
CA ALA A 128 17.76 41.62 30.04
C ALA A 128 18.88 41.19 31.00
N VAL A 129 19.34 39.93 30.93
CA VAL A 129 20.49 39.44 31.70
C VAL A 129 21.78 40.17 31.29
N LEU A 130 22.03 40.35 29.98
CA LEU A 130 23.19 41.09 29.49
C LEU A 130 23.18 42.56 29.95
N LYS A 131 22.04 43.23 29.88
CA LYS A 131 21.88 44.61 30.36
C LYS A 131 22.14 44.73 31.87
N ALA A 132 21.70 43.75 32.67
CA ALA A 132 21.99 43.71 34.09
C ALA A 132 23.49 43.51 34.35
N ALA A 133 24.11 42.51 33.71
CA ALA A 133 25.54 42.21 33.87
C ALA A 133 26.46 43.36 33.38
N GLN A 134 26.04 44.15 32.40
CA GLN A 134 26.75 45.36 31.95
C GLN A 134 26.67 46.53 32.94
N SER A 135 25.69 46.54 33.85
CA SER A 135 25.52 47.59 34.86
C SER A 135 26.31 47.34 36.15
N ASP A 136 26.79 46.11 36.35
CA ASP A 136 27.64 45.72 37.48
C ASP A 136 29.12 45.70 37.07
N THR A 137 29.88 46.71 37.51
CA THR A 137 31.30 46.88 37.18
C THR A 137 32.22 45.85 37.86
N GLY A 138 31.69 44.87 38.60
CA GLY A 138 32.45 44.04 39.53
C GLY A 138 32.87 42.64 39.08
N THR A 139 32.35 42.06 37.98
CA THR A 139 32.65 40.64 37.67
C THR A 139 32.60 40.28 36.17
N GLU A 140 33.77 40.14 35.54
CA GLU A 140 33.95 39.72 34.14
C GLU A 140 33.25 38.37 33.82
N SER A 141 33.22 37.44 34.78
CA SER A 141 32.54 36.15 34.64
C SER A 141 31.03 36.28 34.41
N ARG A 142 30.36 37.25 35.07
CA ARG A 142 28.91 37.53 34.87
C ARG A 142 28.64 37.97 33.44
N LEU A 143 29.44 38.93 32.97
CA LEU A 143 29.33 39.47 31.62
C LEU A 143 29.54 38.35 30.58
N LYS A 144 30.50 37.44 30.80
CA LYS A 144 30.73 36.28 29.93
C LYS A 144 29.54 35.32 29.87
N VAL A 145 28.93 34.97 31.02
CA VAL A 145 27.73 34.12 31.06
C VAL A 145 26.55 34.80 30.35
N ALA A 146 26.37 36.10 30.55
CA ALA A 146 25.30 36.86 29.90
C ALA A 146 25.50 37.01 28.38
N GLN A 147 26.75 37.20 27.92
CA GLN A 147 27.11 37.16 26.50
C GLN A 147 26.87 35.77 25.90
N GLN A 148 27.18 34.70 26.64
CA GLN A 148 26.91 33.33 26.21
C GLN A 148 25.39 33.07 26.06
N LEU A 149 24.56 33.50 27.02
CA LEU A 149 23.10 33.39 26.90
C LEU A 149 22.54 34.15 25.68
N VAL A 150 23.12 35.30 25.31
CA VAL A 150 22.73 36.02 24.08
C VAL A 150 23.22 35.31 22.81
N ALA A 151 24.38 34.65 22.85
CA ALA A 151 24.90 33.85 21.74
C ALA A 151 24.17 32.50 21.55
N GLU A 152 23.65 31.92 22.62
CA GLU A 152 22.78 30.73 22.63
C GLU A 152 21.31 31.07 22.30
N ALA A 153 20.97 32.37 22.25
CA ALA A 153 19.65 32.89 21.91
C ALA A 153 18.51 32.22 22.74
N ALA A 154 17.37 31.97 22.11
CA ALA A 154 16.20 31.39 22.75
C ALA A 154 16.24 29.83 22.79
N ASP A 155 17.32 29.26 23.32
CA ASP A 155 17.47 27.81 23.58
C ASP A 155 16.89 27.41 24.95
N LYS A 156 16.94 28.30 25.96
CA LYS A 156 16.73 27.90 27.36
C LYS A 156 15.25 27.94 27.79
N PRO A 157 14.66 26.83 28.28
CA PRO A 157 13.27 26.80 28.72
C PRO A 157 13.07 27.45 30.10
N PHE A 158 11.92 28.10 30.27
CA PHE A 158 11.27 28.20 31.56
C PHE A 158 10.56 26.88 31.89
N LEU A 159 10.49 26.54 33.17
CA LEU A 159 10.06 25.24 33.70
C LEU A 159 8.96 25.37 34.77
N ALA A 160 8.84 26.54 35.41
CA ALA A 160 7.77 26.85 36.35
C ALA A 160 7.43 28.35 36.40
N VAL A 161 6.21 28.64 36.85
CA VAL A 161 5.65 29.98 37.04
C VAL A 161 4.76 30.01 38.28
N SER A 162 4.83 31.10 39.07
CA SER A 162 3.97 31.31 40.23
C SER A 162 3.75 32.81 40.45
N PHE A 163 2.52 33.20 40.76
CA PHE A 163 2.12 34.59 41.07
C PHE A 163 1.48 34.66 42.45
N GLU A 164 1.73 35.73 43.19
CA GLU A 164 1.05 36.04 44.46
C GLU A 164 -0.29 36.74 44.21
N ASN A 165 -0.32 37.60 43.20
CA ASN A 165 -1.44 38.46 42.84
C ASN A 165 -1.32 38.88 41.36
N GLU A 166 -2.22 39.75 40.88
CA GLU A 166 -2.25 40.14 39.45
C GLU A 166 -1.05 40.96 38.96
N VAL A 167 -0.18 41.47 39.84
CA VAL A 167 1.02 42.25 39.46
C VAL A 167 2.33 41.57 39.81
N ARG A 168 2.37 40.73 40.84
CA ARG A 168 3.61 40.19 41.41
C ARG A 168 3.77 38.70 41.18
N GLY A 169 4.85 38.31 40.50
CA GLY A 169 5.11 36.91 40.13
C GLY A 169 6.53 36.62 39.70
N VAL A 170 6.85 35.33 39.58
CA VAL A 170 8.19 34.80 39.28
C VAL A 170 8.09 33.64 38.28
N VAL A 171 9.02 33.60 37.34
CA VAL A 171 9.27 32.47 36.44
C VAL A 171 10.67 31.91 36.69
N THR A 172 10.82 30.58 36.62
CA THR A 172 12.11 29.89 36.77
C THR A 172 12.33 28.85 35.67
N GLY A 173 13.59 28.50 35.39
CA GLY A 173 13.94 27.64 34.27
C GLY A 173 15.29 26.94 34.36
N ALA A 174 15.78 26.54 33.18
CA ALA A 174 17.07 25.89 33.01
C ALA A 174 18.25 26.78 33.45
N TYR A 175 19.39 26.16 33.75
CA TYR A 175 20.66 26.84 34.08
C TYR A 175 20.58 27.94 35.16
N GLY A 176 19.69 27.79 36.14
CA GLY A 176 19.48 28.78 37.20
C GLY A 176 18.69 30.03 36.79
N LEU A 177 18.09 30.07 35.59
CA LEU A 177 17.28 31.20 35.13
C LEU A 177 16.12 31.48 36.09
N ILE A 178 16.00 32.74 36.51
CA ILE A 178 14.88 33.28 37.29
C ILE A 178 14.62 34.73 36.91
N PHE A 179 13.35 35.08 36.72
CA PHE A 179 12.91 36.45 36.54
C PHE A 179 11.71 36.77 37.42
N GLY A 180 11.70 37.94 38.04
CA GLY A 180 10.56 38.46 38.79
C GLY A 180 9.93 39.67 38.12
N THR A 181 8.61 39.78 38.23
CA THR A 181 7.82 40.94 37.81
C THR A 181 7.04 41.51 39.01
N GLU A 182 6.85 42.82 38.99
CA GLU A 182 6.07 43.61 39.97
C GLU A 182 5.00 44.48 39.23
N ASP A 183 4.76 44.21 37.94
CA ASP A 183 3.85 44.97 37.05
C ASP A 183 2.93 44.09 36.18
N GLY A 184 2.77 42.81 36.53
CA GLY A 184 1.92 41.85 35.81
C GLY A 184 2.57 41.21 34.58
N GLY A 185 3.90 41.27 34.50
CA GLY A 185 4.69 40.73 33.39
C GLY A 185 4.85 41.70 32.21
N ALA A 186 4.63 43.00 32.42
CA ALA A 186 4.97 44.04 31.45
C ALA A 186 6.49 44.32 31.42
N THR A 187 7.17 44.13 32.56
CA THR A 187 8.64 44.02 32.65
C THR A 187 9.05 42.82 33.50
N TRP A 188 10.20 42.24 33.16
CA TRP A 188 10.76 41.06 33.82
C TRP A 188 12.21 41.35 34.21
N THR A 189 12.53 41.19 35.50
CA THR A 189 13.84 41.52 36.07
C THR A 189 14.64 40.24 36.38
N PRO A 190 15.87 40.07 35.86
CA PRO A 190 16.67 38.87 36.12
C PRO A 190 17.15 38.83 37.58
N TRP A 191 16.97 37.68 38.24
CA TRP A 191 17.33 37.49 39.65
C TRP A 191 18.46 36.47 39.87
N LEU A 192 19.13 36.01 38.79
CA LEU A 192 20.12 34.93 38.81
C LEU A 192 21.17 35.10 39.92
N ASP A 193 21.76 36.30 40.00
CA ASP A 193 22.82 36.66 40.95
C ASP A 193 22.38 36.75 42.42
N LYS A 194 21.08 36.65 42.71
CA LYS A 194 20.54 36.69 44.08
C LYS A 194 20.47 35.31 44.73
N ILE A 195 20.61 34.23 43.95
CA ILE A 195 20.43 32.84 44.42
C ILE A 195 21.80 32.20 44.72
N PRO A 196 21.96 31.47 45.84
CA PRO A 196 23.12 30.61 46.08
C PRO A 196 23.13 29.34 45.19
N ASN A 197 23.24 29.51 43.87
CA ASN A 197 23.31 28.43 42.88
C ASN A 197 24.58 28.53 42.00
N PRO A 198 25.79 28.38 42.57
CA PRO A 198 27.06 28.57 41.85
C PRO A 198 27.34 27.50 40.77
N LYS A 199 26.53 26.44 40.71
CA LYS A 199 26.61 25.36 39.71
C LYS A 199 25.72 25.60 38.48
N GLY A 200 24.77 26.56 38.53
CA GLY A 200 23.76 26.71 37.47
C GLY A 200 22.77 25.54 37.39
N LEU A 201 22.42 24.93 38.54
CA LEU A 201 21.41 23.86 38.62
C LEU A 201 20.04 24.35 38.14
N HIS A 202 19.25 23.48 37.52
CA HIS A 202 17.96 23.85 36.94
C HIS A 202 16.89 24.03 38.03
N LEU A 203 15.99 25.01 37.83
CA LEU A 203 14.98 25.42 38.81
C LEU A 203 13.59 24.97 38.36
N TYR A 204 13.24 23.72 38.69
CA TYR A 204 12.02 23.04 38.24
C TYR A 204 10.73 23.54 38.87
N ALA A 205 10.78 24.16 40.05
CA ALA A 205 9.59 24.63 40.76
C ALA A 205 9.83 25.92 41.54
N VAL A 206 8.81 26.78 41.55
CA VAL A 206 8.72 28.02 42.33
C VAL A 206 7.36 28.10 43.01
N HIS A 207 7.33 28.60 44.24
CA HIS A 207 6.11 28.89 45.00
C HIS A 207 6.26 30.22 45.75
N LEU A 208 5.28 31.12 45.56
CA LEU A 208 5.17 32.38 46.30
C LEU A 208 4.18 32.21 47.45
N ASP A 209 4.57 32.71 48.62
CA ASP A 209 3.75 32.79 49.83
C ASP A 209 3.96 34.18 50.46
N GLY A 210 3.15 35.13 50.03
CA GLY A 210 3.34 36.55 50.37
C GLY A 210 4.72 37.07 49.92
N LYS A 211 5.50 37.57 50.89
CA LYS A 211 6.90 37.99 50.69
C LYS A 211 7.90 36.82 50.65
N SER A 212 7.49 35.61 50.98
CA SER A 212 8.33 34.42 50.88
C SER A 212 8.36 33.92 49.43
N VAL A 213 9.55 33.57 48.95
CA VAL A 213 9.73 32.92 47.64
C VAL A 213 10.55 31.66 47.85
N TYR A 214 9.96 30.50 47.54
CA TYR A 214 10.57 29.19 47.69
C TYR A 214 10.86 28.61 46.30
N LEU A 215 12.08 28.16 46.05
CA LEU A 215 12.49 27.55 44.79
C LEU A 215 13.09 26.16 45.06
N ALA A 216 12.71 25.18 44.23
CA ALA A 216 13.23 23.81 44.29
C ALA A 216 13.77 23.38 42.91
N GLY A 217 14.83 22.56 42.91
CA GLY A 217 15.53 22.18 41.69
C GLY A 217 16.44 20.96 41.86
N GLU A 218 17.51 20.95 41.07
CA GLU A 218 18.38 19.77 40.93
C GLU A 218 19.29 19.50 42.12
N GLN A 219 19.74 18.24 42.25
CA GLN A 219 20.76 17.82 43.22
C GLN A 219 20.45 18.23 44.68
N GLY A 220 19.17 18.14 45.08
CA GLY A 220 18.69 18.53 46.41
C GLY A 220 18.53 20.04 46.65
N LEU A 221 18.72 20.89 45.63
CA LEU A 221 18.65 22.35 45.74
C LEU A 221 17.26 22.82 46.21
N PHE A 222 17.23 23.46 47.38
CA PHE A 222 16.08 24.18 47.91
C PHE A 222 16.54 25.51 48.50
N VAL A 223 15.91 26.60 48.09
CA VAL A 223 16.28 27.96 48.50
C VAL A 223 15.04 28.80 48.83
N ARG A 224 15.20 29.74 49.77
CA ARG A 224 14.13 30.60 50.28
C ARG A 224 14.58 32.06 50.36
N SER A 225 13.77 32.96 49.84
CA SER A 225 13.72 34.38 50.21
C SER A 225 12.61 34.62 51.25
N LYS A 226 12.80 35.61 52.12
CA LYS A 226 11.75 36.17 53.02
C LYS A 226 11.50 37.67 52.80
N ASP A 227 12.24 38.30 51.88
CA ASP A 227 12.27 39.76 51.64
C ASP A 227 11.64 40.16 50.30
N GLY A 228 10.93 39.24 49.66
CA GLY A 228 10.28 39.44 48.37
C GLY A 228 11.16 39.11 47.15
N GLY A 229 12.30 38.44 47.34
CA GLY A 229 13.25 38.13 46.26
C GLY A 229 14.35 39.17 46.11
N GLN A 230 14.75 39.84 47.19
CA GLN A 230 15.94 40.69 47.24
C GLN A 230 17.18 39.87 47.61
N SER A 231 17.05 38.93 48.56
CA SER A 231 18.06 37.94 48.91
C SER A 231 17.46 36.54 49.05
N PHE A 232 18.29 35.50 48.84
CA PHE A 232 17.92 34.09 49.02
C PHE A 232 18.92 33.37 49.92
N THR A 233 18.39 32.44 50.72
CA THR A 233 19.14 31.54 51.61
C THR A 233 18.94 30.10 51.15
N ALA A 234 20.00 29.30 51.13
CA ALA A 234 19.89 27.85 50.90
C ALA A 234 19.41 27.15 52.17
N ILE A 235 18.60 26.10 51.98
CA ILE A 235 18.12 25.23 53.05
C ILE A 235 18.68 23.83 52.76
N GLU A 236 19.41 23.25 53.71
CA GLU A 236 19.93 21.88 53.56
C GLU A 236 18.77 20.88 53.60
N THR A 237 18.69 20.01 52.59
CA THR A 237 17.60 19.06 52.43
C THR A 237 18.07 17.62 52.74
N PRO A 238 17.17 16.75 53.25
CA PRO A 238 17.51 15.35 53.56
C PRO A 238 17.62 14.44 52.31
N TYR A 239 17.67 15.01 51.10
CA TYR A 239 17.68 14.28 49.84
C TYR A 239 18.61 14.94 48.83
N ARG A 240 19.46 14.14 48.17
CA ARG A 240 20.46 14.65 47.21
C ARG A 240 20.04 14.56 45.75
N GLY A 241 18.92 13.90 45.46
CA GLY A 241 18.32 13.92 44.13
C GLY A 241 17.41 15.14 43.94
N SER A 242 16.89 15.29 42.74
CA SER A 242 16.21 16.53 42.33
C SER A 242 14.75 16.59 42.72
N TYR A 243 14.29 17.80 43.01
CA TYR A 243 12.89 18.14 43.25
C TYR A 243 12.29 18.74 41.97
N PHE A 244 11.27 18.09 41.41
CA PHE A 244 10.59 18.54 40.19
C PHE A 244 9.35 19.39 40.49
N THR A 245 8.83 19.33 41.72
CA THR A 245 7.60 20.02 42.10
C THR A 245 7.61 20.50 43.55
N LEU A 246 6.92 21.61 43.76
CA LEU A 246 6.77 22.31 45.03
C LEU A 246 5.33 22.84 45.09
N THR A 247 4.62 22.58 46.18
CA THR A 247 3.25 23.07 46.38
C THR A 247 2.96 23.31 47.86
N SER A 248 1.90 24.04 48.19
CA SER A 248 1.45 24.18 49.58
C SER A 248 0.58 22.99 50.00
N ALA A 249 0.62 22.65 51.28
CA ALA A 249 -0.31 21.72 51.94
C ALA A 249 -1.03 22.35 53.15
N SER A 250 -0.53 23.49 53.64
CA SER A 250 -1.22 24.41 54.56
C SER A 250 -0.42 25.73 54.61
N PRO A 251 -0.92 26.83 55.22
CA PRO A 251 -0.21 28.11 55.27
C PRO A 251 1.21 28.08 55.86
N ASP A 252 1.57 27.02 56.59
CA ASP A 252 2.90 26.86 57.20
C ASP A 252 3.65 25.60 56.71
N GLN A 253 3.11 24.89 55.70
CA GLN A 253 3.67 23.62 55.23
C GLN A 253 3.67 23.51 53.71
N LEU A 254 4.86 23.23 53.16
CA LEU A 254 5.06 22.93 51.75
C LEU A 254 5.28 21.44 51.54
N VAL A 255 5.01 20.94 50.33
CA VAL A 255 5.39 19.60 49.88
C VAL A 255 6.34 19.73 48.71
N LEU A 256 7.53 19.15 48.88
CA LEU A 256 8.52 18.95 47.82
C LEU A 256 8.41 17.51 47.33
N ALA A 257 8.44 17.29 46.02
CA ALA A 257 8.55 15.95 45.46
C ALA A 257 9.39 15.93 44.18
N GLY A 258 9.90 14.75 43.82
CA GLY A 258 10.73 14.61 42.63
C GLY A 258 11.23 13.20 42.36
N LEU A 259 12.52 13.08 42.08
CA LEU A 259 13.18 11.89 41.56
C LEU A 259 12.89 10.61 42.38
N ARG A 260 12.54 9.52 41.69
CA ARG A 260 12.31 8.17 42.24
C ARG A 260 11.28 8.07 43.38
N GLY A 261 10.29 8.97 43.41
CA GLY A 261 9.19 8.94 44.40
C GLY A 261 9.58 9.53 45.76
N ASN A 262 10.68 10.28 45.83
CA ASN A 262 11.05 10.98 47.05
C ASN A 262 10.16 12.22 47.23
N ALA A 263 9.36 12.22 48.31
CA ALA A 263 8.50 13.32 48.70
C ALA A 263 8.70 13.69 50.19
N TYR A 264 8.65 14.98 50.50
CA TYR A 264 8.87 15.52 51.83
C TYR A 264 7.91 16.69 52.10
N ARG A 265 7.30 16.69 53.28
CA ARG A 265 6.64 17.86 53.85
C ARG A 265 7.71 18.72 54.55
N PHE A 266 7.72 20.01 54.28
CA PHE A 266 8.61 21.00 54.88
C PHE A 266 7.79 22.00 55.71
N ASP A 267 8.11 22.15 56.99
CA ASP A 267 7.49 23.14 57.88
C ASP A 267 8.26 24.46 57.80
N THR A 268 7.56 25.54 57.40
CA THR A 268 8.18 26.84 57.09
C THR A 268 8.56 27.67 58.33
N ARG A 269 8.08 27.26 59.52
CA ARG A 269 8.38 27.89 60.81
C ARG A 269 9.53 27.18 61.53
N ALA A 270 9.53 25.85 61.49
CA ALA A 270 10.53 25.00 62.13
C ALA A 270 11.75 24.70 61.25
N ASP A 271 11.71 25.04 59.95
CA ASP A 271 12.74 24.72 58.96
C ASP A 271 13.11 23.23 58.94
N SER A 272 12.09 22.37 59.05
CA SER A 272 12.24 20.92 59.25
C SER A 272 11.49 20.09 58.21
N PHE A 273 12.01 18.89 57.92
CA PHE A 273 11.48 17.99 56.90
C PHE A 273 10.92 16.69 57.49
N GLN A 274 9.70 16.34 57.11
CA GLN A 274 9.08 15.04 57.33
C GLN A 274 9.02 14.28 55.99
N LYS A 275 9.65 13.11 55.88
CA LYS A 275 9.49 12.28 54.68
C LYS A 275 8.05 11.76 54.58
N LEU A 276 7.51 11.77 53.37
CA LEU A 276 6.20 11.21 53.04
C LEU A 276 6.40 9.83 52.39
N GLU A 277 5.51 8.89 52.69
CA GLU A 277 5.49 7.59 52.02
C GLU A 277 4.82 7.73 50.65
N VAL A 278 5.49 7.23 49.61
CA VAL A 278 4.97 7.17 48.24
C VAL A 278 4.96 5.68 47.84
N PRO A 279 3.80 5.10 47.43
CA PRO A 279 3.66 3.66 47.29
C PRO A 279 4.40 3.04 46.09
N ILE A 280 4.98 3.86 45.20
CA ILE A 280 5.68 3.43 43.99
C ILE A 280 6.93 4.32 43.81
N PRO A 281 8.14 3.76 43.57
CA PRO A 281 9.39 4.52 43.45
C PRO A 281 9.58 5.19 42.08
N VAL A 282 8.55 5.87 41.56
CA VAL A 282 8.54 6.61 40.30
C VAL A 282 8.68 8.11 40.53
N SER A 283 9.40 8.81 39.64
CA SER A 283 9.60 10.25 39.74
C SER A 283 8.29 11.05 39.71
N LEU A 284 8.11 11.93 40.69
CA LEU A 284 6.94 12.78 40.83
C LEU A 284 7.20 14.16 40.21
N TYR A 285 6.84 14.32 38.93
CA TYR A 285 7.08 15.56 38.19
C TYR A 285 6.12 16.72 38.56
N GLN A 286 4.98 16.42 39.18
CA GLN A 286 4.02 17.43 39.60
C GLN A 286 3.18 17.00 40.81
N CYS A 287 3.00 17.92 41.75
CA CYS A 287 1.98 17.87 42.80
C CYS A 287 1.00 19.04 42.64
N ARG A 288 -0.26 18.78 42.98
CA ARG A 288 -1.37 19.73 43.09
C ARG A 288 -2.21 19.31 44.29
N GLU A 289 -2.88 20.25 44.93
CA GLU A 289 -3.87 19.95 45.97
C GLU A 289 -5.06 19.17 45.37
N GLN A 290 -5.60 18.21 46.11
CA GLN A 290 -6.77 17.44 45.66
C GLN A 290 -8.03 18.29 45.86
N PHE A 291 -8.64 18.70 44.75
CA PHE A 291 -9.94 19.37 44.76
C PHE A 291 -11.07 18.36 45.06
N ASP A 292 -11.25 18.02 46.33
CA ASP A 292 -12.47 17.36 46.80
C ASP A 292 -13.64 18.33 46.60
N GLY A 293 -14.50 18.02 45.62
CA GLY A 293 -15.58 18.89 45.16
C GLY A 293 -16.80 18.95 46.09
N ASP A 294 -16.57 19.00 47.40
CA ASP A 294 -17.61 18.95 48.44
C ASP A 294 -17.51 20.13 49.43
N GLU A 295 -17.88 21.33 48.96
CA GLU A 295 -18.13 22.49 49.83
C GLU A 295 -19.36 22.31 50.76
N ASN A 296 -19.97 21.12 50.84
CA ASN A 296 -21.16 20.83 51.64
C ASN A 296 -21.02 19.59 52.55
N ALA A 297 -19.80 19.32 53.02
CA ALA A 297 -19.48 18.27 54.02
C ALA A 297 -20.09 18.50 55.44
N THR A 298 -21.30 19.07 55.57
CA THR A 298 -22.11 19.06 56.79
C THR A 298 -23.55 18.58 56.56
N ARG A 299 -23.74 17.25 56.65
CA ARG A 299 -25.02 16.54 56.87
C ARG A 299 -26.09 16.64 55.76
N ARG A 300 -26.29 15.55 54.99
CA ARG A 300 -27.38 14.56 55.26
C ARG A 300 -27.47 13.40 54.25
N THR A 301 -27.73 12.21 54.81
CA THR A 301 -28.51 11.06 54.29
C THR A 301 -28.32 10.57 52.84
N CYS A 302 -28.03 9.26 52.74
CA CYS A 302 -28.30 8.44 51.55
C CYS A 302 -29.79 8.46 51.16
N ASP A 303 -30.08 8.24 49.87
CA ASP A 303 -31.27 7.49 49.45
C ASP A 303 -30.99 6.75 48.12
N CYS A 304 -31.75 5.68 47.84
CA CYS A 304 -31.57 4.78 46.71
C CYS A 304 -32.91 4.57 45.97
N GLY A 305 -33.04 5.10 44.75
CA GLY A 305 -34.28 4.98 43.96
C GLY A 305 -34.06 4.68 42.48
N ARG A 306 -34.74 3.64 41.96
CA ARG A 306 -34.92 3.37 40.52
C ARG A 306 -36.30 3.82 40.06
N SER A 307 -36.42 4.27 38.81
CA SER A 307 -37.61 4.02 37.97
C SER A 307 -37.27 4.13 36.48
N ASP A 308 -37.75 3.20 35.67
CA ASP A 308 -37.49 3.11 34.23
C ASP A 308 -38.23 4.17 33.38
N GLY A 309 -37.72 4.44 32.17
CA GLY A 309 -38.40 5.26 31.16
C GLY A 309 -37.75 5.21 29.78
N ARG A 310 -38.23 4.33 28.88
CA ARG A 310 -37.88 4.32 27.45
C ARG A 310 -38.86 5.21 26.66
N TRP A 311 -38.48 5.68 25.47
CA TRP A 311 -39.28 5.59 24.23
C TRP A 311 -38.43 6.03 23.01
N CYS A 312 -38.87 5.63 21.81
CA CYS A 312 -38.27 5.99 20.52
C CYS A 312 -39.37 6.47 19.54
N PHE A 313 -38.95 6.91 18.34
CA PHE A 313 -39.70 7.28 17.13
C PHE A 313 -40.11 8.75 16.94
N GLY A 314 -40.03 9.19 15.67
CA GLY A 314 -40.48 10.50 15.18
C GLY A 314 -39.81 10.88 13.85
N CYS A 315 -40.46 10.61 12.71
CA CYS A 315 -39.99 11.03 11.38
C CYS A 315 -41.20 11.57 10.57
N SER A 316 -41.03 12.67 9.82
CA SER A 316 -42.10 13.24 8.98
C SER A 316 -41.57 14.12 7.82
N HIS A 317 -42.37 14.26 6.76
CA HIS A 317 -42.07 14.92 5.48
C HIS A 317 -42.85 16.23 5.28
N MET A 318 -42.34 17.15 4.44
CA MET A 318 -43.00 17.83 3.29
C MET A 318 -42.03 18.90 2.71
N GLU A 319 -41.79 19.08 1.39
CA GLU A 319 -42.66 19.45 0.23
C GLU A 319 -43.12 20.93 0.26
N TRP A 320 -43.16 21.75 -0.82
CA TRP A 320 -42.82 21.58 -2.25
C TRP A 320 -42.67 22.94 -3.00
N GLY A 321 -42.11 22.93 -4.23
CA GLY A 321 -42.37 23.95 -5.28
C GLY A 321 -41.15 24.67 -5.89
N LYS A 322 -41.18 25.19 -7.14
CA LYS A 322 -42.24 25.17 -8.17
C LYS A 322 -41.71 25.34 -9.61
N THR A 323 -42.11 24.43 -10.51
CA THR A 323 -42.48 24.59 -11.94
C THR A 323 -41.60 25.35 -12.97
N GLY A 324 -41.28 24.66 -14.09
CA GLY A 324 -40.97 25.27 -15.39
C GLY A 324 -40.95 24.26 -16.56
N ARG A 325 -41.84 24.40 -17.55
CA ARG A 325 -41.90 23.63 -18.83
C ARG A 325 -41.98 24.67 -20.00
N TYR A 326 -41.67 24.42 -21.28
CA TYR A 326 -42.18 23.38 -22.19
C TYR A 326 -41.42 23.33 -23.55
N ALA A 327 -41.39 22.13 -24.17
CA ALA A 327 -41.54 21.85 -25.63
C ALA A 327 -40.53 22.42 -26.67
N CYS A 328 -40.58 22.05 -27.97
CA CYS A 328 -40.65 20.73 -28.66
C CYS A 328 -40.48 20.92 -30.20
N ARG A 329 -40.10 19.87 -30.97
CA ARG A 329 -40.08 19.77 -32.47
C ARG A 329 -39.05 20.66 -33.22
N SER A 330 -38.62 20.38 -34.47
CA SER A 330 -38.56 19.12 -35.27
C SER A 330 -37.79 19.28 -36.60
N SER A 331 -37.08 18.22 -37.06
CA SER A 331 -36.63 17.98 -38.46
C SER A 331 -35.57 18.97 -39.03
N SER A 332 -34.86 18.77 -40.17
CA SER A 332 -34.86 17.69 -41.19
C SER A 332 -33.55 17.64 -42.03
N ARG A 333 -33.11 16.42 -42.40
CA ARG A 333 -32.52 16.02 -43.72
C ARG A 333 -31.15 16.54 -44.24
N ASP A 334 -30.70 15.78 -45.25
CA ASP A 334 -29.66 15.93 -46.28
C ASP A 334 -28.18 16.09 -45.83
N ALA A 335 -27.14 15.38 -46.33
CA ALA A 335 -26.86 14.39 -47.39
C ALA A 335 -26.05 14.91 -48.61
N SER A 336 -24.81 14.42 -48.76
CA SER A 336 -24.16 14.22 -50.08
C SER A 336 -22.89 13.35 -50.03
N THR A 337 -22.59 12.76 -51.19
CA THR A 337 -21.41 12.02 -51.67
C THR A 337 -20.06 12.77 -51.50
N THR A 338 -18.85 12.18 -51.61
CA THR A 338 -18.35 10.86 -52.10
C THR A 338 -17.05 10.51 -51.30
N THR A 339 -16.13 9.57 -51.55
CA THR A 339 -15.78 8.63 -52.64
C THR A 339 -15.03 7.40 -52.08
N ARG A 340 -14.83 6.33 -52.88
CA ARG A 340 -13.77 5.31 -52.66
C ARG A 340 -13.22 4.78 -53.99
N LYS A 341 -11.90 4.65 -54.10
CA LYS A 341 -11.24 3.74 -55.06
C LYS A 341 -11.08 2.38 -54.39
N THR A 342 -11.25 1.29 -55.12
CA THR A 342 -11.07 -0.09 -54.65
C THR A 342 -10.28 -0.89 -55.68
N ILE A 343 -9.27 -1.63 -55.25
CA ILE A 343 -8.49 -2.56 -56.09
C ILE A 343 -9.07 -3.97 -55.90
N SER A 344 -9.19 -4.74 -56.99
CA SER A 344 -9.78 -6.08 -56.97
C SER A 344 -8.83 -7.13 -56.38
N MET A 345 -9.39 -8.13 -55.69
CA MET A 345 -8.72 -9.39 -55.32
C MET A 345 -9.73 -10.55 -55.28
N ALA A 346 -9.60 -11.43 -56.29
CA ALA A 346 -9.95 -12.86 -56.35
C ALA A 346 -11.16 -13.41 -55.55
N HIS A 347 -12.15 -13.94 -56.28
CA HIS A 347 -13.13 -14.90 -55.78
C HIS A 347 -12.51 -16.24 -55.35
N VAL A 348 -13.01 -16.83 -54.25
CA VAL A 348 -13.13 -18.31 -54.10
C VAL A 348 -14.36 -18.64 -53.23
N SER A 349 -15.37 -19.32 -53.79
CA SER A 349 -15.99 -20.53 -53.21
C SER A 349 -17.13 -21.05 -54.09
N ILE A 350 -17.06 -22.33 -54.42
CA ILE A 350 -18.10 -23.13 -55.09
C ILE A 350 -18.32 -24.37 -54.19
N PRO A 351 -19.55 -24.91 -54.05
CA PRO A 351 -19.76 -26.16 -53.32
C PRO A 351 -19.05 -27.33 -54.03
N ILE A 352 -18.04 -27.88 -53.37
CA ILE A 352 -17.25 -29.04 -53.81
C ILE A 352 -18.14 -30.28 -53.74
N GLN A 353 -18.22 -31.05 -54.83
CA GLN A 353 -18.96 -32.31 -54.90
C GLN A 353 -18.00 -33.50 -54.80
N ALA A 354 -18.53 -34.70 -54.55
CA ALA A 354 -17.72 -35.92 -54.38
C ALA A 354 -16.85 -36.25 -55.62
N SER A 355 -17.25 -35.80 -56.80
CA SER A 355 -16.50 -35.88 -58.07
C SER A 355 -15.14 -35.15 -58.06
N ASP A 356 -14.92 -34.22 -57.13
CA ASP A 356 -13.67 -33.46 -57.04
C ASP A 356 -12.54 -34.24 -56.33
N ALA A 357 -12.84 -35.41 -55.75
CA ALA A 357 -11.86 -36.24 -55.08
C ALA A 357 -10.86 -36.89 -56.05
N ASP A 358 -11.35 -37.42 -57.18
CA ASP A 358 -10.53 -38.10 -58.19
C ASP A 358 -9.76 -37.12 -59.10
N ASN A 359 -10.16 -35.85 -59.11
CA ASN A 359 -9.54 -34.76 -59.89
C ASN A 359 -8.69 -33.78 -59.03
N PHE A 360 -8.33 -34.15 -57.80
CA PHE A 360 -7.57 -33.24 -56.92
C PHE A 360 -6.11 -33.06 -57.36
N ASP A 361 -5.81 -31.93 -58.01
CA ASP A 361 -4.43 -31.53 -58.36
C ASP A 361 -3.54 -31.32 -57.11
N PRO A 362 -2.45 -32.11 -56.92
CA PRO A 362 -1.51 -31.93 -55.81
C PRO A 362 -0.71 -30.62 -55.85
N GLN A 363 -0.60 -29.98 -57.01
CA GLN A 363 0.05 -28.67 -57.20
C GLN A 363 -0.89 -27.48 -56.94
N SER A 364 -2.17 -27.72 -56.69
CA SER A 364 -3.13 -26.66 -56.37
C SER A 364 -2.85 -26.05 -54.98
N GLY A 365 -3.34 -24.83 -54.75
CA GLY A 365 -3.25 -24.15 -53.46
C GLY A 365 -1.99 -23.30 -53.29
N SER A 366 -1.74 -22.85 -52.05
CA SER A 366 -0.64 -21.90 -51.78
C SER A 366 0.73 -22.57 -51.86
N TRP A 367 1.79 -21.77 -52.06
CA TRP A 367 3.18 -22.27 -52.04
C TRP A 367 3.50 -22.95 -50.70
N LEU A 368 3.06 -22.35 -49.59
CA LEU A 368 3.26 -22.87 -48.24
C LEU A 368 2.55 -24.22 -48.04
N GLU A 369 1.28 -24.31 -48.43
CA GLU A 369 0.49 -25.54 -48.37
C GLU A 369 1.16 -26.67 -49.18
N ARG A 370 1.57 -26.40 -50.43
CA ARG A 370 2.27 -27.37 -51.27
C ARG A 370 3.56 -27.86 -50.62
N LYS A 371 4.41 -26.94 -50.14
CA LYS A 371 5.69 -27.27 -49.50
C LYS A 371 5.49 -28.11 -48.23
N LEU A 372 4.48 -27.79 -47.42
CA LEU A 372 4.12 -28.57 -46.24
C LEU A 372 3.56 -29.94 -46.64
N PHE A 373 2.37 -30.01 -47.23
CA PHE A 373 1.62 -31.26 -47.40
C PHE A 373 2.30 -32.28 -48.32
N ASN A 374 3.08 -31.84 -49.32
CA ASN A 374 3.81 -32.76 -50.19
C ASN A 374 5.05 -33.37 -49.49
N ASN A 375 5.59 -32.71 -48.45
CA ASN A 375 6.76 -33.17 -47.68
C ASN A 375 6.37 -33.57 -46.24
N ARG A 376 5.11 -33.94 -45.99
CA ARG A 376 4.53 -34.06 -44.64
C ARG A 376 5.26 -34.99 -43.67
N GLY A 377 5.91 -36.05 -44.17
CA GLY A 377 6.74 -36.92 -43.32
C GLY A 377 7.96 -36.21 -42.74
N ILE A 378 8.63 -35.38 -43.55
CA ILE A 378 9.78 -34.58 -43.13
C ILE A 378 9.34 -33.51 -42.12
N VAL A 379 8.20 -32.86 -42.35
CA VAL A 379 7.66 -31.85 -41.41
C VAL A 379 7.33 -32.46 -40.05
N VAL A 380 6.68 -33.63 -40.03
CA VAL A 380 6.37 -34.35 -38.77
C VAL A 380 7.65 -34.80 -38.06
N LEU A 381 8.65 -35.31 -38.79
CA LEU A 381 9.93 -35.73 -38.23
C LEU A 381 10.73 -34.55 -37.65
N LEU A 382 10.76 -33.40 -38.33
CA LEU A 382 11.37 -32.17 -37.80
C LEU A 382 10.65 -31.69 -36.54
N CYS A 383 9.32 -31.71 -36.51
CA CYS A 383 8.56 -31.37 -35.31
C CYS A 383 8.85 -32.34 -34.16
N ALA A 384 8.97 -33.65 -34.43
CA ALA A 384 9.33 -34.64 -33.42
C ALA A 384 10.75 -34.41 -32.87
N LEU A 385 11.72 -34.10 -33.73
CA LEU A 385 13.10 -33.78 -33.34
C LEU A 385 13.16 -32.52 -32.45
N VAL A 386 12.48 -31.44 -32.84
CA VAL A 386 12.36 -30.21 -32.03
C VAL A 386 11.67 -30.51 -30.70
N THR A 387 10.63 -31.35 -30.69
CA THR A 387 9.95 -31.77 -29.46
C THR A 387 10.90 -32.50 -28.50
N LEU A 388 11.75 -33.40 -29.00
CA LEU A 388 12.74 -34.11 -28.19
C LEU A 388 13.83 -33.18 -27.64
N ILE A 389 14.35 -32.26 -28.47
CA ILE A 389 15.36 -31.27 -28.06
C ILE A 389 14.82 -30.36 -26.97
N LEU A 390 13.60 -29.83 -27.14
CA LEU A 390 12.99 -28.93 -26.15
C LEU A 390 12.56 -29.69 -24.88
N ALA A 391 12.08 -30.93 -24.99
CA ALA A 391 11.79 -31.77 -23.83
C ALA A 391 13.03 -32.04 -22.97
N PHE A 392 14.21 -32.24 -23.59
CA PHE A 392 15.47 -32.43 -22.88
C PHE A 392 15.91 -31.18 -22.08
N GLN A 393 15.46 -29.99 -22.47
CA GLN A 393 15.78 -28.73 -21.78
C GLN A 393 14.85 -28.40 -20.59
N VAL A 394 13.65 -29.00 -20.52
CA VAL A 394 12.68 -28.73 -19.44
C VAL A 394 13.26 -28.93 -18.02
N PRO A 395 14.11 -29.94 -17.72
CA PRO A 395 14.75 -30.08 -16.40
C PRO A 395 15.68 -28.92 -16.02
N GLY A 396 16.10 -28.07 -16.97
CA GLY A 396 16.87 -26.86 -16.71
C GLY A 396 16.02 -25.65 -16.28
N LEU A 397 14.69 -25.76 -16.33
CA LEU A 397 13.77 -24.69 -15.97
C LEU A 397 13.70 -24.49 -14.45
N LYS A 398 14.14 -23.32 -13.99
CA LYS A 398 14.11 -22.94 -12.58
C LYS A 398 12.78 -22.32 -12.20
N LEU A 399 12.33 -22.63 -10.98
CA LEU A 399 11.32 -21.85 -10.27
C LEU A 399 12.03 -20.75 -9.48
N ASN A 400 11.65 -19.50 -9.69
CA ASN A 400 12.20 -18.34 -8.98
C ASN A 400 11.09 -17.35 -8.63
N ALA A 401 11.15 -16.74 -7.46
CA ALA A 401 10.24 -15.71 -7.01
C ALA A 401 11.08 -14.54 -6.46
N SER A 402 11.37 -13.57 -7.34
CA SER A 402 12.14 -12.38 -7.00
C SER A 402 11.22 -11.17 -6.86
N PHE A 403 11.24 -10.55 -5.68
CA PHE A 403 10.57 -9.27 -5.42
C PHE A 403 11.02 -8.19 -6.39
N GLU A 404 12.32 -8.14 -6.70
CA GLU A 404 12.94 -7.11 -7.54
C GLU A 404 12.37 -7.10 -8.98
N LYS A 405 11.80 -8.21 -9.46
CA LYS A 405 11.09 -8.26 -10.76
C LYS A 405 9.69 -7.61 -10.72
N MET A 406 9.10 -7.44 -9.52
CA MET A 406 7.75 -6.89 -9.32
C MET A 406 7.77 -5.37 -9.09
N ILE A 407 8.92 -4.81 -8.71
CA ILE A 407 9.10 -3.38 -8.44
C ILE A 407 9.28 -2.60 -9.76
N PRO A 408 8.66 -1.42 -9.94
CA PRO A 408 9.01 -0.53 -11.04
C PRO A 408 10.35 0.18 -10.79
N THR A 409 11.45 -0.39 -11.31
CA THR A 409 12.83 0.11 -11.13
C THR A 409 13.04 1.57 -11.55
N ASP A 410 12.28 2.00 -12.55
CA ASP A 410 12.42 3.30 -13.20
C ASP A 410 11.66 4.42 -12.45
N HIS A 411 10.82 4.07 -11.45
CA HIS A 411 10.08 5.04 -10.65
C HIS A 411 11.02 5.80 -9.69
N PRO A 412 10.92 7.15 -9.56
CA PRO A 412 11.88 7.93 -8.77
C PRO A 412 12.08 7.44 -7.33
N TYR A 413 11.01 7.02 -6.66
CA TYR A 413 11.07 6.48 -5.29
C TYR A 413 11.98 5.24 -5.21
N VAL A 414 11.80 4.33 -6.17
CA VAL A 414 12.54 3.07 -6.26
C VAL A 414 13.99 3.32 -6.68
N ALA A 415 14.22 4.23 -7.62
CA ALA A 415 15.57 4.64 -8.01
C ALA A 415 16.35 5.23 -6.83
N ASN A 416 15.71 6.09 -6.01
CA ASN A 416 16.29 6.61 -4.76
C ASN A 416 16.58 5.48 -3.75
N TYR A 417 15.63 4.57 -3.53
CA TYR A 417 15.82 3.41 -2.65
C TYR A 417 16.98 2.52 -3.12
N LEU A 418 17.07 2.19 -4.41
CA LEU A 418 18.12 1.34 -4.95
C LEU A 418 19.51 2.01 -4.88
N ALA A 419 19.58 3.33 -5.05
CA ALA A 419 20.81 4.10 -4.86
C ALA A 419 21.32 4.03 -3.41
N HIS A 420 20.42 4.09 -2.43
CA HIS A 420 20.73 4.17 -1.00
C HIS A 420 20.50 2.86 -0.20
N ARG A 421 20.14 1.74 -0.85
CA ARG A 421 19.77 0.45 -0.21
C ARG A 421 20.78 -0.08 0.81
N LYS A 422 22.07 0.22 0.65
CA LYS A 422 23.14 -0.19 1.58
C LYS A 422 23.20 0.64 2.87
N GLU A 423 22.68 1.85 2.84
CA GLU A 423 22.64 2.79 3.96
C GLU A 423 21.36 2.60 4.81
N LEU A 424 20.30 2.10 4.17
CA LEU A 424 18.97 1.90 4.73
C LEU A 424 18.83 0.56 5.48
N SER A 425 19.44 0.45 6.66
CA SER A 425 19.27 -0.73 7.51
C SER A 425 17.80 -0.95 7.92
N GLY A 426 17.44 -2.21 8.17
CA GLY A 426 16.09 -2.61 8.61
C GLY A 426 14.99 -2.63 7.54
N LEU A 427 15.21 -2.03 6.36
CA LEU A 427 14.26 -2.07 5.22
C LEU A 427 14.48 -3.26 4.26
N GLY A 428 15.47 -4.09 4.54
CA GLY A 428 15.77 -5.30 3.77
C GLY A 428 14.85 -6.49 4.10
N ASN A 429 15.12 -7.63 3.48
CA ASN A 429 14.40 -8.87 3.76
C ASN A 429 14.56 -9.24 5.24
N SER A 430 13.47 -9.59 5.91
CA SER A 430 13.47 -9.98 7.32
C SER A 430 12.28 -10.88 7.65
N VAL A 431 12.41 -11.62 8.74
CA VAL A 431 11.39 -12.49 9.33
C VAL A 431 11.19 -12.05 10.79
N ARG A 432 9.94 -12.04 11.25
CA ARG A 432 9.58 -11.82 12.66
C ARG A 432 8.91 -13.08 13.19
N ILE A 433 9.33 -13.51 14.37
CA ILE A 433 8.85 -14.75 15.00
C ILE A 433 8.41 -14.40 16.41
N ALA A 434 7.10 -14.33 16.63
CA ALA A 434 6.54 -14.16 17.96
C ALA A 434 6.32 -15.52 18.61
N LEU A 435 6.94 -15.72 19.78
CA LEU A 435 6.49 -16.72 20.74
C LEU A 435 5.39 -16.08 21.59
N ALA A 436 4.29 -16.77 21.82
CA ALA A 436 3.16 -16.27 22.61
C ALA A 436 2.70 -17.34 23.62
N THR A 437 2.28 -16.91 24.81
CA THR A 437 1.87 -17.82 25.90
C THR A 437 0.41 -17.64 26.29
N SER A 438 -0.31 -18.75 26.45
CA SER A 438 -1.61 -18.79 27.12
C SER A 438 -1.47 -18.94 28.65
N GLY A 439 -0.24 -19.01 29.16
CA GLY A 439 0.09 -19.04 30.58
C GLY A 439 0.03 -17.66 31.25
N ALA A 440 0.69 -17.53 32.41
CA ALA A 440 0.59 -16.33 33.23
C ALA A 440 1.31 -15.10 32.64
N SER A 441 2.51 -15.27 32.07
CA SER A 441 3.32 -14.18 31.52
C SER A 441 4.53 -14.70 30.72
N ILE A 442 5.12 -13.87 29.85
CA ILE A 442 6.39 -14.17 29.16
C ILE A 442 7.61 -14.25 30.10
N TYR A 443 7.52 -13.76 31.33
CA TYR A 443 8.64 -13.79 32.27
C TYR A 443 8.81 -15.13 32.99
N ASP A 444 7.93 -16.11 32.74
CA ASP A 444 8.08 -17.48 33.24
C ASP A 444 9.46 -18.07 32.83
N PRO A 445 10.28 -18.61 33.75
CA PRO A 445 11.58 -19.18 33.42
C PRO A 445 11.54 -20.27 32.33
N ALA A 446 10.46 -21.05 32.23
CA ALA A 446 10.27 -22.03 31.17
C ALA A 446 9.96 -21.38 29.81
N TYR A 447 9.25 -20.26 29.80
CA TYR A 447 9.07 -19.44 28.59
C TYR A 447 10.41 -18.81 28.18
N LEU A 448 11.13 -18.17 29.10
CA LEU A 448 12.39 -17.50 28.80
C LEU A 448 13.46 -18.48 28.29
N GLN A 449 13.56 -19.68 28.87
CA GLN A 449 14.44 -20.73 28.34
C GLN A 449 14.00 -21.24 26.95
N THR A 450 12.70 -21.30 26.67
CA THR A 450 12.18 -21.63 25.34
C THR A 450 12.53 -20.55 24.32
N LEU A 451 12.36 -19.28 24.67
CA LEU A 451 12.75 -18.13 23.86
C LEU A 451 14.26 -18.08 23.59
N GLN A 452 15.09 -18.51 24.55
CA GLN A 452 16.54 -18.63 24.39
C GLN A 452 16.88 -19.65 23.29
N LYS A 453 16.42 -20.90 23.43
CA LYS A 453 16.67 -21.99 22.47
C LYS A 453 16.20 -21.61 21.06
N LEU A 454 15.01 -21.03 20.95
CA LEU A 454 14.47 -20.51 19.69
C LEU A 454 15.37 -19.41 19.10
N SER A 455 15.89 -18.49 19.92
CA SER A 455 16.84 -17.46 19.47
C SER A 455 18.17 -18.07 18.99
N ASP A 456 18.72 -19.04 19.72
CA ASP A 456 19.99 -19.69 19.38
C ASP A 456 19.88 -20.51 18.08
N GLU A 457 18.78 -21.21 17.87
CA GLU A 457 18.51 -21.98 16.64
C GLU A 457 18.32 -21.07 15.42
N LEU A 458 17.55 -19.98 15.57
CA LEU A 458 17.36 -18.98 14.53
C LEU A 458 18.67 -18.27 14.14
N PHE A 459 19.53 -17.97 15.12
CA PHE A 459 20.85 -17.37 14.88
C PHE A 459 21.74 -18.26 14.00
N LEU A 460 21.54 -19.58 14.01
CA LEU A 460 22.32 -20.52 13.20
C LEU A 460 21.84 -20.66 11.74
N LEU A 461 20.62 -20.22 11.40
CA LEU A 461 20.05 -20.41 10.06
C LEU A 461 20.87 -19.76 8.93
N PRO A 462 20.97 -20.40 7.74
CA PRO A 462 21.71 -19.85 6.60
C PRO A 462 21.11 -18.53 6.09
N GLY A 463 21.95 -17.49 6.05
CA GLY A 463 21.58 -16.17 5.52
C GLY A 463 21.03 -15.18 6.54
N VAL A 464 20.95 -15.53 7.82
CA VAL A 464 20.58 -14.57 8.89
C VAL A 464 21.69 -13.55 9.14
N ASP A 465 21.34 -12.26 9.21
CA ASP A 465 22.24 -11.23 9.73
C ASP A 465 22.31 -11.30 11.25
N ARG A 466 23.30 -12.07 11.72
CA ARG A 466 23.63 -12.29 13.13
C ARG A 466 24.00 -11.02 13.90
N ILE A 467 24.35 -9.92 13.23
CA ILE A 467 24.73 -8.66 13.87
C ILE A 467 23.48 -7.80 14.12
N GLN A 468 22.48 -7.88 13.24
CA GLN A 468 21.23 -7.09 13.31
C GLN A 468 20.04 -7.84 13.94
N MET A 469 20.19 -9.15 14.19
CA MET A 469 19.19 -9.96 14.91
C MET A 469 18.91 -9.42 16.32
N LYS A 470 17.64 -9.45 16.73
CA LYS A 470 17.19 -9.01 18.06
C LYS A 470 16.21 -10.00 18.72
N SER A 471 16.37 -10.18 20.03
CA SER A 471 15.53 -10.95 20.94
C SER A 471 15.63 -10.31 22.34
N LEU A 472 14.84 -10.74 23.34
CA LEU A 472 15.11 -10.38 24.74
C LEU A 472 16.50 -10.86 25.18
N TRP A 473 16.97 -11.98 24.62
CA TRP A 473 18.26 -12.60 24.93
C TRP A 473 19.47 -12.01 24.19
N THR A 474 19.29 -11.15 23.17
CA THR A 474 20.45 -10.58 22.46
C THR A 474 21.10 -9.46 23.28
N PRO A 475 22.44 -9.42 23.45
CA PRO A 475 23.13 -8.37 24.24
C PRO A 475 22.95 -6.92 23.75
N SER A 476 22.44 -6.75 22.52
CA SER A 476 22.02 -5.49 21.91
C SER A 476 20.68 -4.95 22.43
N THR A 477 19.90 -5.79 23.13
CA THR A 477 18.63 -5.43 23.77
C THR A 477 18.93 -4.99 25.21
N ARG A 478 18.96 -3.68 25.42
CA ARG A 478 19.47 -3.05 26.64
C ARG A 478 18.46 -2.07 27.23
N TRP A 479 18.49 -1.95 28.55
CA TRP A 479 17.78 -0.90 29.28
C TRP A 479 18.75 0.19 29.72
N VAL A 480 18.22 1.41 29.89
CA VAL A 480 18.92 2.56 30.47
C VAL A 480 17.95 3.24 31.44
N GLY A 481 18.45 3.75 32.57
CA GLY A 481 17.66 4.45 33.58
C GLY A 481 18.46 5.52 34.31
N VAL A 482 17.74 6.46 34.92
CA VAL A 482 18.32 7.53 35.74
C VAL A 482 18.38 7.09 37.20
N THR A 483 19.51 7.37 37.86
CA THR A 483 19.77 7.17 39.28
C THR A 483 20.30 8.47 39.91
N GLU A 484 20.40 8.54 41.24
CA GLU A 484 20.99 9.71 41.92
C GLU A 484 22.50 9.89 41.62
N ASP A 485 23.18 8.85 41.13
CA ASP A 485 24.60 8.87 40.75
C ASP A 485 24.83 9.05 39.24
N GLY A 486 23.75 9.14 38.44
CA GLY A 486 23.79 9.30 36.97
C GLY A 486 23.04 8.22 36.20
N LEU A 487 23.47 7.94 34.96
CA LEU A 487 22.86 6.93 34.10
C LEU A 487 23.38 5.51 34.41
N ASP A 488 22.44 4.59 34.63
CA ASP A 488 22.68 3.15 34.81
C ASP A 488 22.03 2.37 33.65
N GLY A 489 22.52 1.17 33.33
CA GLY A 489 21.97 0.38 32.22
C GLY A 489 22.70 -0.92 31.89
N GLY A 490 21.92 -1.98 31.64
CA GLY A 490 22.39 -3.33 31.37
C GLY A 490 21.71 -3.98 30.15
N PRO A 491 22.08 -5.21 29.79
CA PRO A 491 21.23 -6.06 28.94
C PRO A 491 19.90 -6.35 29.65
N VAL A 492 18.84 -6.61 28.88
CA VAL A 492 17.50 -6.86 29.44
C VAL A 492 17.46 -8.16 30.25
N ILE A 493 17.98 -9.27 29.69
CA ILE A 493 18.34 -10.44 30.50
C ILE A 493 19.74 -10.20 31.08
N PRO A 494 19.92 -10.17 32.41
CA PRO A 494 21.22 -9.95 33.03
C PRO A 494 22.09 -11.22 33.01
N ASN A 495 23.42 -11.04 33.07
CA ASN A 495 24.39 -12.14 32.94
C ASN A 495 24.31 -13.17 34.09
N ASP A 496 23.70 -12.80 35.22
CA ASP A 496 23.49 -13.61 36.43
C ASP A 496 22.04 -14.15 36.53
N TYR A 497 21.25 -14.09 35.46
CA TYR A 497 19.89 -14.63 35.44
C TYR A 497 19.86 -16.14 35.73
N ASP A 498 19.21 -16.51 36.83
CA ASP A 498 19.14 -17.89 37.36
C ASP A 498 17.74 -18.53 37.25
N GLY A 499 16.73 -17.77 36.79
CA GLY A 499 15.33 -18.19 36.77
C GLY A 499 14.63 -18.11 38.13
N SER A 500 15.24 -17.49 39.14
CA SER A 500 14.56 -17.20 40.40
C SER A 500 13.44 -16.16 40.22
N ALA A 501 12.50 -16.09 41.16
CA ALA A 501 11.48 -15.05 41.16
C ALA A 501 12.09 -13.63 41.21
N LYS A 502 13.28 -13.47 41.81
CA LYS A 502 14.02 -12.21 41.85
C LYS A 502 14.61 -11.84 40.49
N SER A 503 15.29 -12.76 39.80
CA SER A 503 15.84 -12.48 38.46
C SER A 503 14.71 -12.25 37.45
N THR A 504 13.61 -12.98 37.59
CA THR A 504 12.39 -12.86 36.79
C THR A 504 11.78 -11.46 36.87
N GLU A 505 11.58 -10.92 38.08
CA GLU A 505 11.01 -9.58 38.25
C GLU A 505 12.01 -8.46 37.90
N GLN A 506 13.31 -8.73 38.04
CA GLN A 506 14.36 -7.86 37.47
C GLN A 506 14.27 -7.80 35.94
N VAL A 507 14.00 -8.92 35.25
CA VAL A 507 13.79 -8.94 33.78
C VAL A 507 12.54 -8.14 33.38
N ARG A 508 11.40 -8.27 34.11
CA ARG A 508 10.22 -7.41 33.87
C ARG A 508 10.59 -5.93 33.98
N THR A 509 11.22 -5.56 35.08
CA THR A 509 11.69 -4.19 35.33
C THR A 509 12.63 -3.71 34.20
N ASN A 510 13.53 -4.57 33.72
CA ASN A 510 14.45 -4.26 32.63
C ASN A 510 13.72 -4.07 31.28
N VAL A 511 12.74 -4.90 30.92
CA VAL A 511 11.94 -4.74 29.69
C VAL A 511 11.22 -3.39 29.69
N GLN A 512 10.60 -3.03 30.81
CA GLN A 512 9.87 -1.77 30.94
C GLN A 512 10.82 -0.56 30.87
N ARG A 513 12.00 -0.63 31.49
CA ARG A 513 13.06 0.40 31.35
C ARG A 513 13.63 0.48 29.93
N ALA A 514 13.74 -0.64 29.21
CA ALA A 514 14.22 -0.68 27.82
C ALA A 514 13.20 -0.11 26.81
N ARG A 515 11.93 0.08 27.21
CA ARG A 515 10.82 0.49 26.34
C ARG A 515 10.60 -0.47 25.14
N GLU A 516 10.89 -1.76 25.34
CA GLU A 516 10.71 -2.79 24.30
C GLU A 516 9.26 -3.33 24.25
N VAL A 517 8.35 -2.82 25.09
CA VAL A 517 6.89 -3.07 25.01
C VAL A 517 6.31 -2.31 23.80
N GLY A 518 5.60 -3.01 22.93
CA GLY A 518 5.27 -2.60 21.56
C GLY A 518 6.36 -2.89 20.52
N GLY A 519 7.60 -3.15 20.96
CA GLY A 519 8.75 -3.48 20.12
C GLY A 519 9.00 -4.99 20.04
N LEU A 520 9.86 -5.50 20.92
CA LEU A 520 10.14 -6.93 21.07
C LEU A 520 9.16 -7.64 22.03
N VAL A 521 8.30 -6.92 22.75
CA VAL A 521 7.31 -7.48 23.69
C VAL A 521 5.93 -6.92 23.37
N ALA A 522 4.90 -7.77 23.41
CA ALA A 522 3.52 -7.33 23.17
C ALA A 522 2.99 -6.42 24.29
N ILE A 523 2.02 -5.58 23.94
CA ILE A 523 1.40 -4.58 24.84
C ILE A 523 0.72 -5.24 26.05
N ASP A 524 0.36 -6.53 25.96
CA ASP A 524 -0.25 -7.32 27.05
C ASP A 524 0.76 -8.12 27.90
N GLU A 525 2.06 -8.02 27.63
CA GLU A 525 3.13 -8.84 28.23
C GLU A 525 2.92 -10.38 28.13
N ARG A 526 2.20 -10.87 27.10
CA ARG A 526 1.94 -12.31 26.83
C ARG A 526 2.63 -12.88 25.60
N SER A 527 3.32 -12.07 24.81
CA SER A 527 4.17 -12.57 23.72
C SER A 527 5.43 -11.72 23.53
N SER A 528 6.44 -12.31 22.90
CA SER A 528 7.69 -11.62 22.55
C SER A 528 8.21 -12.03 21.18
N VAL A 529 8.71 -11.06 20.42
CA VAL A 529 9.22 -11.21 19.05
C VAL A 529 10.73 -11.39 19.05
N ILE A 530 11.18 -12.30 18.19
CA ILE A 530 12.54 -12.37 17.67
C ILE A 530 12.51 -11.75 16.26
N PHE A 531 13.33 -10.72 16.05
CA PHE A 531 13.51 -10.05 14.76
C PHE A 531 14.76 -10.61 14.07
N VAL A 532 14.59 -11.16 12.87
CA VAL A 532 15.60 -11.91 12.13
C VAL A 532 15.79 -11.29 10.74
N PRO A 533 16.71 -10.33 10.56
CA PRO A 533 17.05 -9.81 9.24
C PRO A 533 17.79 -10.86 8.40
N LEU A 534 17.61 -10.79 7.08
CA LEU A 534 18.19 -11.73 6.12
C LEU A 534 19.09 -11.01 5.12
N LEU A 535 20.24 -11.62 4.85
CA LEU A 535 21.20 -11.20 3.83
C LEU A 535 20.73 -11.69 2.46
N ASP A 536 21.00 -10.93 1.39
CA ASP A 536 20.69 -11.35 0.01
C ASP A 536 21.41 -12.66 -0.41
N LYS A 537 22.46 -13.05 0.33
CA LYS A 537 23.29 -14.24 0.08
C LYS A 537 23.66 -14.96 1.38
N THR A 538 23.77 -16.28 1.29
CA THR A 538 24.34 -17.15 2.34
C THR A 538 25.86 -17.02 2.40
N ALA A 539 26.48 -17.58 3.46
CA ALA A 539 27.93 -17.48 3.69
C ALA A 539 28.79 -18.14 2.58
N ASP A 540 28.23 -19.09 1.82
CA ASP A 540 28.82 -19.71 0.64
C ASP A 540 28.52 -18.95 -0.68
N GLY A 541 28.01 -17.72 -0.58
CA GLY A 541 27.83 -16.78 -1.69
C GLY A 541 26.63 -17.04 -2.60
N LYS A 542 25.81 -18.06 -2.30
CA LYS A 542 24.57 -18.37 -3.04
C LYS A 542 23.41 -17.47 -2.58
N PRO A 543 22.40 -17.20 -3.44
CA PRO A 543 21.15 -16.60 -2.99
C PRO A 543 20.42 -17.47 -1.96
N ILE A 544 19.63 -16.86 -1.07
CA ILE A 544 18.75 -17.62 -0.15
C ILE A 544 17.73 -18.45 -0.95
N ASN A 545 17.55 -19.72 -0.55
CA ASN A 545 16.48 -20.57 -1.04
C ASN A 545 15.25 -20.44 -0.13
N TYR A 546 14.26 -19.64 -0.56
CA TYR A 546 13.05 -19.36 0.21
C TYR A 546 12.17 -20.61 0.48
N SER A 547 12.17 -21.61 -0.42
CA SER A 547 11.42 -22.85 -0.18
C SER A 547 12.04 -23.69 0.94
N GLU A 548 13.37 -23.69 1.04
CA GLU A 548 14.08 -24.41 2.09
C GLU A 548 14.01 -23.65 3.43
N LEU A 549 14.21 -22.33 3.41
CA LEU A 549 14.06 -21.48 4.60
C LEU A 549 12.64 -21.53 5.18
N SER A 550 11.59 -21.53 4.35
CA SER A 550 10.20 -21.65 4.85
C SER A 550 9.94 -22.99 5.53
N LYS A 551 10.45 -24.10 4.99
CA LYS A 551 10.35 -25.42 5.65
C LYS A 551 11.08 -25.45 6.98
N GLN A 552 12.26 -24.82 7.07
CA GLN A 552 13.01 -24.72 8.32
C GLN A 552 12.26 -23.87 9.36
N LEU A 553 11.59 -22.79 8.94
CA LEU A 553 10.72 -21.98 9.80
C LEU A 553 9.46 -22.75 10.26
N GLU A 554 8.84 -23.56 9.40
CA GLU A 554 7.71 -24.44 9.79
C GLU A 554 8.15 -25.60 10.69
N GLN A 555 9.36 -26.16 10.47
CA GLN A 555 9.96 -27.14 11.38
C GLN A 555 10.21 -26.53 12.76
N ILE A 556 10.73 -25.31 12.82
CA ILE A 556 10.88 -24.53 14.06
C ILE A 556 9.50 -24.32 14.72
N ARG A 557 8.48 -23.86 13.98
CA ARG A 557 7.10 -23.73 14.52
C ARG A 557 6.63 -25.05 15.15
N SER A 558 6.71 -26.17 14.42
CA SER A 558 6.25 -27.48 14.94
C SER A 558 7.07 -28.03 16.10
N THR A 559 8.30 -27.53 16.32
CA THR A 559 9.18 -27.93 17.42
C THR A 559 8.89 -27.15 18.71
N TYR A 560 8.55 -25.86 18.60
CA TYR A 560 8.34 -24.97 19.76
C TYR A 560 6.86 -24.68 20.08
N GLN A 561 5.93 -24.91 19.15
CA GLN A 561 4.49 -24.76 19.39
C GLN A 561 3.97 -25.93 20.24
N THR A 562 3.23 -25.61 21.31
CA THR A 562 2.67 -26.58 22.27
C THR A 562 1.20 -26.25 22.58
N ALA A 563 0.60 -26.93 23.56
CA ALA A 563 -0.73 -26.58 24.06
C ALA A 563 -0.80 -25.24 24.82
N THR A 564 0.34 -24.70 25.27
CA THR A 564 0.43 -23.44 26.03
C THR A 564 1.23 -22.35 25.31
N LEU A 565 2.00 -22.69 24.27
CA LEU A 565 2.80 -21.77 23.48
C LEU A 565 2.40 -21.80 22.01
N SER A 566 2.09 -20.65 21.40
CA SER A 566 1.93 -20.50 19.95
C SER A 566 3.13 -19.77 19.34
N VAL A 567 3.44 -20.09 18.09
CA VAL A 567 4.58 -19.52 17.34
C VAL A 567 4.07 -18.93 16.02
N HIS A 568 4.09 -17.61 15.94
CA HIS A 568 3.61 -16.84 14.80
C HIS A 568 4.78 -16.32 13.96
N ILE A 569 4.75 -16.52 12.64
CA ILE A 569 5.88 -16.25 11.74
C ILE A 569 5.42 -15.38 10.58
N THR A 570 6.01 -14.18 10.46
CA THR A 570 5.73 -13.22 9.38
C THR A 570 7.02 -12.69 8.75
N GLY A 571 6.90 -11.99 7.62
CA GLY A 571 8.02 -11.44 6.86
C GLY A 571 8.13 -11.99 5.44
N PHE A 572 8.81 -11.24 4.57
CA PHE A 572 8.77 -11.45 3.11
C PHE A 572 9.21 -12.86 2.69
N ALA A 573 10.34 -13.36 3.22
CA ALA A 573 10.84 -14.69 2.90
C ALA A 573 9.84 -15.82 3.17
N LYS A 574 8.92 -15.65 4.14
CA LYS A 574 7.88 -16.62 4.47
C LYS A 574 6.74 -16.60 3.44
N VAL A 575 6.29 -15.42 3.02
CA VAL A 575 5.28 -15.27 1.95
C VAL A 575 5.76 -15.96 0.66
N VAL A 576 7.02 -15.74 0.28
CA VAL A 576 7.60 -16.37 -0.91
C VAL A 576 7.66 -17.89 -0.79
N GLY A 577 8.02 -18.42 0.38
CA GLY A 577 8.00 -19.85 0.64
C GLY A 577 6.61 -20.46 0.44
N ASP A 578 5.59 -19.82 0.99
CA ASP A 578 4.19 -20.31 0.96
C ASP A 578 3.60 -20.22 -0.45
N LEU A 579 3.99 -19.21 -1.24
CA LEU A 579 3.67 -19.12 -2.67
C LEU A 579 4.37 -20.20 -3.50
N ILE A 580 5.64 -20.52 -3.21
CA ILE A 580 6.38 -21.61 -3.89
C ILE A 580 5.76 -22.97 -3.57
N GLU A 581 5.33 -23.22 -2.33
CA GLU A 581 4.59 -24.43 -1.97
C GLU A 581 3.24 -24.50 -2.70
N GLY A 582 2.52 -23.37 -2.78
CA GLY A 582 1.28 -23.22 -3.54
C GLY A 582 1.39 -23.57 -5.03
N LEU A 583 2.57 -23.50 -5.66
CA LEU A 583 2.79 -23.88 -7.06
C LEU A 583 2.36 -25.33 -7.36
N GLN A 584 2.44 -26.24 -6.38
CA GLN A 584 1.96 -27.61 -6.54
C GLN A 584 0.45 -27.67 -6.80
N SER A 585 -0.32 -26.75 -6.20
CA SER A 585 -1.76 -26.62 -6.46
C SER A 585 -2.03 -26.14 -7.88
N ILE A 586 -1.20 -25.25 -8.44
CA ILE A 586 -1.35 -24.78 -9.83
C ILE A 586 -1.24 -25.96 -10.81
N LEU A 587 -0.29 -26.87 -10.60
CA LEU A 587 -0.13 -28.08 -11.41
C LEU A 587 -1.34 -29.03 -11.29
N LEU A 588 -1.94 -29.14 -10.10
CA LEU A 588 -3.18 -29.90 -9.90
C LEU A 588 -4.36 -29.28 -10.67
N PHE A 589 -4.53 -27.96 -10.64
CA PHE A 589 -5.59 -27.29 -11.42
C PHE A 589 -5.34 -27.35 -12.93
N PHE A 590 -4.09 -27.28 -13.39
CA PHE A 590 -3.73 -27.53 -14.79
C PHE A 590 -4.15 -28.95 -15.22
N ALA A 591 -3.83 -29.97 -14.42
CA ALA A 591 -4.22 -31.35 -14.69
C ALA A 591 -5.74 -31.55 -14.68
N LEU A 592 -6.46 -30.93 -13.74
CA LEU A 592 -7.92 -30.96 -13.68
C LEU A 592 -8.55 -30.30 -14.92
N ALA A 593 -8.08 -29.14 -15.33
CA ALA A 593 -8.58 -28.44 -16.51
C ALA A 593 -8.21 -29.16 -17.83
N LEU A 594 -7.05 -29.83 -17.91
CA LEU A 594 -6.68 -30.75 -18.98
C LEU A 594 -7.69 -31.92 -19.09
N VAL A 595 -8.09 -32.51 -17.96
CA VAL A 595 -9.13 -33.55 -17.92
C VAL A 595 -10.48 -33.00 -18.37
N ILE A 596 -10.94 -31.86 -17.82
CA ILE A 596 -12.23 -31.24 -18.16
C ILE A 596 -12.32 -30.92 -19.67
N THR A 597 -11.32 -30.23 -20.21
CA THR A 597 -11.27 -29.86 -21.64
C THR A 597 -11.19 -31.10 -22.54
N THR A 598 -10.45 -32.13 -22.14
CA THR A 598 -10.40 -33.43 -22.85
C THR A 598 -11.75 -34.13 -22.84
N VAL A 599 -12.44 -34.19 -21.70
CA VAL A 599 -13.76 -34.83 -21.56
C VAL A 599 -14.81 -34.11 -22.40
N VAL A 600 -14.81 -32.77 -22.44
CA VAL A 600 -15.79 -32.02 -23.23
C VAL A 600 -15.46 -32.02 -24.74
N LEU A 601 -14.18 -31.99 -25.13
CA LEU A 601 -13.80 -32.21 -26.53
C LEU A 601 -14.14 -33.64 -27.02
N TYR A 602 -14.01 -34.63 -26.13
CA TYR A 602 -14.48 -35.98 -26.39
C TYR A 602 -16.02 -36.06 -26.44
N SER A 603 -16.75 -35.36 -25.58
CA SER A 603 -18.23 -35.39 -25.59
C SER A 603 -18.81 -34.78 -26.87
N TYR A 604 -18.14 -33.77 -27.43
CA TYR A 604 -18.45 -33.16 -28.73
C TYR A 604 -18.08 -34.06 -29.91
N THR A 605 -16.80 -34.45 -30.07
CA THR A 605 -16.37 -35.25 -31.25
C THR A 605 -16.87 -36.69 -31.19
N ARG A 606 -16.98 -37.27 -29.99
CA ARG A 606 -17.17 -38.70 -29.71
C ARG A 606 -16.19 -39.57 -30.49
N CYS A 607 -14.95 -39.11 -30.64
CA CYS A 607 -13.89 -39.82 -31.34
C CYS A 607 -12.57 -39.66 -30.58
N VAL A 608 -12.02 -40.78 -30.11
CA VAL A 608 -10.76 -40.81 -29.36
C VAL A 608 -9.60 -40.30 -30.22
N ARG A 609 -9.49 -40.80 -31.47
CA ARG A 609 -8.42 -40.41 -32.41
C ARG A 609 -8.30 -38.90 -32.60
N SER A 610 -9.43 -38.20 -32.81
CA SER A 610 -9.43 -36.75 -32.96
C SER A 610 -9.12 -36.02 -31.66
N THR A 611 -9.72 -36.46 -30.55
CA THR A 611 -9.55 -35.82 -29.24
C THR A 611 -8.10 -35.90 -28.79
N THR A 612 -7.53 -37.12 -28.75
CA THR A 612 -6.14 -37.36 -28.36
C THR A 612 -5.17 -36.55 -29.21
N LEU A 613 -5.41 -36.42 -30.52
CA LEU A 613 -4.50 -35.69 -31.39
C LEU A 613 -4.51 -34.17 -31.16
N VAL A 614 -5.68 -33.57 -30.87
CA VAL A 614 -5.79 -32.14 -30.51
C VAL A 614 -5.16 -31.87 -29.15
N VAL A 615 -5.41 -32.73 -28.17
CA VAL A 615 -4.79 -32.64 -26.84
C VAL A 615 -3.27 -32.79 -26.95
N VAL A 616 -2.76 -33.78 -27.68
CA VAL A 616 -1.32 -34.00 -27.86
C VAL A 616 -0.65 -32.81 -28.57
N CYS A 617 -1.21 -32.27 -29.67
CA CYS A 617 -0.62 -31.09 -30.31
C CYS A 617 -0.59 -29.86 -29.39
N SER A 618 -1.64 -29.66 -28.58
CA SER A 618 -1.72 -28.55 -27.62
C SER A 618 -0.76 -28.74 -26.43
N LEU A 619 -0.54 -29.98 -25.96
CA LEU A 619 0.49 -30.30 -24.97
C LEU A 619 1.91 -30.19 -25.53
N VAL A 620 2.12 -30.54 -26.81
CA VAL A 620 3.41 -30.30 -27.50
C VAL A 620 3.70 -28.80 -27.59
N ALA A 621 2.69 -27.94 -27.74
CA ALA A 621 2.87 -26.50 -27.69
C ALA A 621 3.39 -26.02 -26.32
N VAL A 622 2.78 -26.50 -25.24
CA VAL A 622 3.25 -26.24 -23.86
C VAL A 622 4.66 -26.76 -23.63
N LEU A 623 4.95 -27.97 -24.10
CA LEU A 623 6.28 -28.60 -23.97
C LEU A 623 7.36 -27.80 -24.73
N TRP A 624 7.05 -27.31 -25.93
CA TRP A 624 7.95 -26.44 -26.69
C TRP A 624 8.16 -25.10 -25.98
N GLN A 625 7.10 -24.48 -25.46
CA GLN A 625 7.19 -23.24 -24.70
C GLN A 625 8.10 -23.41 -23.48
N MET A 626 7.84 -24.41 -22.62
CA MET A 626 8.63 -24.67 -21.40
C MET A 626 10.08 -25.04 -21.72
N GLY A 627 10.35 -25.76 -22.81
CA GLY A 627 11.72 -26.08 -23.23
C GLY A 627 12.48 -24.90 -23.83
N LEU A 628 11.79 -23.89 -24.38
CA LEU A 628 12.41 -22.66 -24.89
C LEU A 628 12.79 -21.67 -23.78
N LEU A 629 12.05 -21.63 -22.67
CA LEU A 629 12.33 -20.71 -21.56
C LEU A 629 13.78 -20.80 -21.03
N PRO A 630 14.31 -21.97 -20.62
CA PRO A 630 15.68 -22.07 -20.11
C PRO A 630 16.73 -21.82 -21.20
N MET A 631 16.43 -22.12 -22.48
CA MET A 631 17.32 -21.79 -23.60
C MET A 631 17.43 -20.28 -23.86
N LEU A 632 16.41 -19.51 -23.47
CA LEU A 632 16.37 -18.05 -23.55
C LEU A 632 16.75 -17.36 -22.22
N GLY A 633 17.11 -18.12 -21.18
CA GLY A 633 17.46 -17.59 -19.86
C GLY A 633 16.27 -17.15 -19.00
N TYR A 634 15.03 -17.49 -19.38
CA TYR A 634 13.83 -17.21 -18.58
C TYR A 634 13.58 -18.31 -17.54
N GLU A 635 13.05 -17.89 -16.41
CA GLU A 635 12.65 -18.72 -15.28
C GLU A 635 11.11 -18.75 -15.20
N LEU A 636 10.52 -19.72 -14.50
CA LEU A 636 9.11 -19.63 -14.12
C LEU A 636 8.97 -19.03 -12.73
N ASP A 637 8.03 -18.10 -12.63
CA ASP A 637 7.56 -17.47 -11.39
C ASP A 637 6.05 -17.71 -11.21
N PRO A 638 5.46 -17.37 -10.04
CA PRO A 638 4.04 -17.63 -9.77
C PRO A 638 3.03 -16.96 -10.72
N TYR A 639 3.47 -16.00 -11.55
CA TYR A 639 2.60 -15.32 -12.52
C TYR A 639 2.74 -15.92 -13.93
N SER A 640 3.97 -16.14 -14.38
CA SER A 640 4.29 -16.73 -15.69
C SER A 640 3.91 -18.20 -15.80
N VAL A 641 3.83 -18.95 -14.69
CA VAL A 641 3.33 -20.34 -14.65
C VAL A 641 1.88 -20.49 -15.14
N LEU A 642 1.10 -19.40 -15.15
CA LEU A 642 -0.26 -19.39 -15.68
C LEU A 642 -0.31 -19.40 -17.22
N VAL A 643 0.78 -19.01 -17.88
CA VAL A 643 0.82 -18.88 -19.35
C VAL A 643 0.82 -20.23 -20.08
N PRO A 644 1.59 -21.27 -19.67
CA PRO A 644 1.43 -22.64 -20.19
C PRO A 644 -0.03 -23.11 -20.23
N PHE A 645 -0.85 -22.73 -19.25
CA PHE A 645 -2.28 -23.04 -19.27
C PHE A 645 -3.06 -22.26 -20.33
N LEU A 646 -2.84 -20.96 -20.46
CA LEU A 646 -3.46 -20.13 -21.50
C LEU A 646 -3.08 -20.62 -22.91
N VAL A 647 -1.84 -21.04 -23.11
CA VAL A 647 -1.35 -21.58 -24.40
C VAL A 647 -1.99 -22.93 -24.71
N PHE A 648 -2.17 -23.81 -23.71
CA PHE A 648 -2.96 -25.03 -23.86
C PHE A 648 -4.42 -24.72 -24.22
N ALA A 649 -5.04 -23.75 -23.55
CA ALA A 649 -6.43 -23.32 -23.77
C ALA A 649 -6.67 -22.78 -25.19
N ILE A 650 -5.87 -21.80 -25.64
CA ILE A 650 -5.93 -21.24 -27.00
C ILE A 650 -5.63 -22.34 -28.04
N GLY A 651 -4.66 -23.21 -27.75
CA GLY A 651 -4.35 -24.37 -28.57
C GLY A 651 -5.54 -25.31 -28.76
N MET A 652 -6.20 -25.72 -27.68
CA MET A 652 -7.40 -26.57 -27.72
C MET A 652 -8.52 -25.90 -28.53
N SER A 653 -8.69 -24.58 -28.42
CA SER A 653 -9.68 -23.81 -29.17
C SER A 653 -9.48 -23.91 -30.69
N HIS A 654 -8.31 -23.51 -31.20
CA HIS A 654 -8.00 -23.62 -32.64
C HIS A 654 -7.95 -25.08 -33.11
N GLY A 655 -7.47 -25.99 -32.25
CA GLY A 655 -7.40 -27.42 -32.56
C GLY A 655 -8.79 -28.02 -32.79
N ALA A 656 -9.77 -27.67 -31.95
CA ALA A 656 -11.17 -28.06 -32.13
C ALA A 656 -11.78 -27.47 -33.43
N GLN A 657 -11.50 -26.21 -33.76
CA GLN A 657 -11.97 -25.58 -35.01
C GLN A 657 -11.39 -26.28 -36.26
N LYS A 658 -10.08 -26.57 -36.27
CA LYS A 658 -9.40 -27.29 -37.36
C LYS A 658 -9.93 -28.72 -37.49
N MET A 659 -10.16 -29.39 -36.36
CA MET A 659 -10.78 -30.72 -36.34
C MET A 659 -12.18 -30.72 -36.94
N ASN A 660 -13.02 -29.76 -36.55
CA ASN A 660 -14.40 -29.66 -37.01
C ASN A 660 -14.48 -29.51 -38.54
N GLY A 661 -13.64 -28.66 -39.13
CA GLY A 661 -13.55 -28.51 -40.58
C GLY A 661 -13.14 -29.80 -41.30
N ILE A 662 -12.12 -30.51 -40.79
CA ILE A 662 -11.64 -31.77 -41.38
C ILE A 662 -12.70 -32.88 -41.23
N MET A 663 -13.39 -32.95 -40.07
CA MET A 663 -14.47 -33.91 -39.84
C MET A 663 -15.65 -33.68 -40.80
N GLN A 664 -16.03 -32.43 -41.07
CA GLN A 664 -17.05 -32.12 -42.07
C GLN A 664 -16.61 -32.48 -43.48
N ASP A 665 -15.39 -32.10 -43.89
CA ASP A 665 -14.89 -32.35 -45.25
C ASP A 665 -14.76 -33.88 -45.53
N ILE A 666 -14.27 -34.68 -44.58
CA ILE A 666 -14.27 -36.15 -44.71
C ILE A 666 -15.72 -36.69 -44.66
N GLY A 667 -16.61 -36.06 -43.89
CA GLY A 667 -18.04 -36.37 -43.87
C GLY A 667 -18.66 -36.30 -45.27
N ARG A 668 -18.37 -35.24 -46.02
CA ARG A 668 -18.83 -35.03 -47.42
C ARG A 668 -18.21 -36.01 -48.45
N GLY A 669 -17.43 -37.00 -47.99
CA GLY A 669 -16.86 -38.08 -48.82
C GLY A 669 -15.40 -37.85 -49.25
N LEU A 670 -14.77 -36.72 -48.87
CA LEU A 670 -13.42 -36.41 -49.31
C LEU A 670 -12.36 -37.26 -48.58
N PRO A 671 -11.33 -37.77 -49.28
CA PRO A 671 -10.27 -38.53 -48.63
C PRO A 671 -9.46 -37.67 -47.65
N ARG A 672 -9.05 -38.28 -46.52
CA ARG A 672 -8.41 -37.61 -45.34
C ARG A 672 -7.35 -36.54 -45.66
N GLN A 673 -6.55 -36.75 -46.70
CA GLN A 673 -5.49 -35.82 -47.11
C GLN A 673 -6.02 -34.59 -47.87
N VAL A 674 -7.05 -34.76 -48.70
CA VAL A 674 -7.71 -33.69 -49.44
C VAL A 674 -8.53 -32.82 -48.49
N ALA A 675 -9.30 -33.46 -47.58
CA ALA A 675 -10.00 -32.78 -46.50
C ALA A 675 -9.07 -31.93 -45.61
N ALA A 676 -7.89 -32.48 -45.23
CA ALA A 676 -6.89 -31.74 -44.48
C ALA A 676 -6.35 -30.51 -45.25
N ARG A 677 -6.10 -30.63 -46.57
CA ARG A 677 -5.65 -29.50 -47.41
C ARG A 677 -6.74 -28.44 -47.59
N PHE A 678 -7.99 -28.81 -47.84
CA PHE A 678 -9.09 -27.83 -47.96
C PHE A 678 -9.39 -27.10 -46.65
N THR A 679 -9.44 -27.80 -45.50
CA THR A 679 -9.58 -27.11 -44.21
C THR A 679 -8.36 -26.26 -43.86
N PHE A 680 -7.14 -26.66 -44.26
CA PHE A 680 -5.97 -25.80 -44.16
C PHE A 680 -6.17 -24.51 -44.97
N ARG A 681 -6.48 -24.58 -46.28
CA ARG A 681 -6.79 -23.40 -47.12
C ARG A 681 -7.83 -22.48 -46.48
N ARG A 682 -8.95 -23.06 -46.03
CA ARG A 682 -10.13 -22.35 -45.50
C ARG A 682 -9.88 -21.66 -44.15
N LEU A 683 -9.09 -22.26 -43.26
CA LEU A 683 -8.91 -21.77 -41.88
C LEU A 683 -7.47 -21.31 -41.55
N PHE A 684 -6.50 -21.38 -42.46
CA PHE A 684 -5.12 -20.95 -42.14
C PHE A 684 -5.02 -19.44 -41.94
N MET A 685 -5.54 -18.63 -42.85
CA MET A 685 -5.48 -17.17 -42.71
C MET A 685 -6.25 -16.67 -41.48
N ALA A 686 -7.46 -17.18 -41.23
CA ALA A 686 -8.24 -16.81 -40.04
C ALA A 686 -7.48 -17.13 -38.74
N GLY A 687 -6.98 -18.37 -38.60
CA GLY A 687 -6.23 -18.78 -37.40
C GLY A 687 -4.85 -18.13 -37.27
N MET A 688 -4.24 -17.71 -38.37
CA MET A 688 -2.99 -16.94 -38.35
C MET A 688 -3.26 -15.52 -37.82
N THR A 689 -4.31 -14.85 -38.30
CA THR A 689 -4.61 -13.48 -37.85
C THR A 689 -5.19 -13.44 -36.44
N ALA A 690 -5.90 -14.49 -36.03
CA ALA A 690 -6.24 -14.79 -34.63
C ALA A 690 -5.01 -14.82 -33.71
N LEU A 691 -4.11 -15.80 -33.92
CA LEU A 691 -2.90 -15.97 -33.11
C LEU A 691 -1.96 -14.76 -33.17
N LEU A 692 -1.92 -14.02 -34.27
CA LEU A 692 -1.18 -12.76 -34.34
C LEU A 692 -1.87 -11.64 -33.55
N CYS A 693 -3.20 -11.63 -33.43
CA CYS A 693 -3.93 -10.67 -32.61
C CYS A 693 -3.74 -10.95 -31.12
N ASP A 694 -3.78 -12.23 -30.72
CA ASP A 694 -3.36 -12.66 -29.38
C ASP A 694 -1.92 -12.23 -29.10
N ALA A 695 -0.96 -12.67 -29.93
CA ALA A 695 0.47 -12.42 -29.70
C ALA A 695 0.82 -10.92 -29.64
N VAL A 696 0.17 -10.07 -30.44
CA VAL A 696 0.34 -8.61 -30.34
C VAL A 696 -0.35 -8.05 -29.09
N GLY A 697 -1.52 -8.57 -28.70
CA GLY A 697 -2.18 -8.20 -27.44
C GLY A 697 -1.34 -8.51 -26.21
N PHE A 698 -0.69 -9.68 -26.18
CA PHE A 698 0.33 -10.02 -25.18
C PHE A 698 1.56 -9.09 -25.28
N ALA A 699 2.08 -8.83 -26.48
CA ALA A 699 3.28 -8.01 -26.66
C ALA A 699 3.10 -6.53 -26.24
N VAL A 700 1.89 -5.98 -26.33
CA VAL A 700 1.58 -4.63 -25.80
C VAL A 700 1.86 -4.50 -24.30
N LEU A 701 1.76 -5.60 -23.53
CA LEU A 701 2.09 -5.60 -22.10
C LEU A 701 3.58 -5.30 -21.82
N MET A 702 4.48 -5.48 -22.80
CA MET A 702 5.90 -5.14 -22.67
C MET A 702 6.14 -3.62 -22.51
N LEU A 703 5.16 -2.78 -22.83
CA LEU A 703 5.24 -1.32 -22.61
C LEU A 703 5.17 -0.93 -21.12
N ILE A 704 4.79 -1.86 -20.23
CA ILE A 704 4.68 -1.62 -18.79
C ILE A 704 6.06 -1.77 -18.16
N GLN A 705 6.51 -0.77 -17.38
CA GLN A 705 7.82 -0.73 -16.71
C GLN A 705 7.87 -1.59 -15.43
N ILE A 706 7.36 -2.83 -15.50
CA ILE A 706 7.42 -3.81 -14.41
C ILE A 706 7.89 -5.14 -14.99
N ARG A 707 9.05 -5.63 -14.52
CA ARG A 707 9.78 -6.71 -15.19
C ARG A 707 9.00 -8.03 -15.25
N VAL A 708 8.24 -8.37 -14.21
CA VAL A 708 7.41 -9.59 -14.20
C VAL A 708 6.30 -9.55 -15.25
N ILE A 709 5.77 -8.37 -15.58
CA ILE A 709 4.77 -8.20 -16.65
C ILE A 709 5.44 -8.30 -18.03
N GLN A 710 6.67 -7.81 -18.18
CA GLN A 710 7.46 -7.96 -19.41
C GLN A 710 7.84 -9.44 -19.65
N ASP A 711 8.30 -10.14 -18.61
CA ASP A 711 8.61 -11.58 -18.68
C ASP A 711 7.33 -12.38 -19.03
N LEU A 712 6.20 -12.11 -18.36
CA LEU A 712 4.88 -12.68 -18.68
C LEU A 712 4.49 -12.46 -20.15
N ALA A 713 4.64 -11.22 -20.65
CA ALA A 713 4.32 -10.83 -22.01
C ALA A 713 5.16 -11.58 -23.06
N ILE A 714 6.46 -11.74 -22.80
CA ILE A 714 7.39 -12.47 -23.67
C ILE A 714 7.07 -13.96 -23.66
N ILE A 715 6.91 -14.56 -22.47
CA ILE A 715 6.60 -15.98 -22.28
C ILE A 715 5.29 -16.35 -22.99
N ALA A 716 4.30 -15.45 -22.99
CA ALA A 716 3.02 -15.65 -23.65
C ALA A 716 3.05 -15.40 -25.16
N SER A 717 3.67 -14.32 -25.61
CA SER A 717 3.88 -14.05 -27.05
C SER A 717 4.60 -15.23 -27.72
N LEU A 718 5.60 -15.81 -27.03
CA LEU A 718 6.32 -17.01 -27.46
C LEU A 718 5.42 -18.25 -27.52
N GLY A 719 4.63 -18.50 -26.48
CA GLY A 719 3.70 -19.64 -26.44
C GLY A 719 2.61 -19.59 -27.51
N VAL A 720 2.04 -18.40 -27.77
CA VAL A 720 1.09 -18.17 -28.86
C VAL A 720 1.77 -18.33 -30.24
N ALA A 721 3.00 -17.84 -30.41
CA ALA A 721 3.77 -18.07 -31.62
C ALA A 721 4.07 -19.57 -31.86
N VAL A 722 4.27 -20.38 -30.81
CA VAL A 722 4.43 -21.84 -30.94
C VAL A 722 3.16 -22.51 -31.47
N LEU A 723 1.95 -22.02 -31.14
CA LEU A 723 0.69 -22.55 -31.68
C LEU A 723 0.58 -22.43 -33.20
N ILE A 724 1.32 -21.50 -33.83
CA ILE A 724 1.41 -21.37 -35.28
C ILE A 724 2.08 -22.61 -35.92
N PHE A 725 3.01 -23.24 -35.21
CA PHE A 725 3.71 -24.44 -35.69
C PHE A 725 2.99 -25.73 -35.26
N THR A 726 2.50 -25.80 -34.03
CA THR A 726 1.86 -27.03 -33.50
C THR A 726 0.41 -27.19 -33.96
N ASN A 727 -0.44 -26.17 -33.79
CA ASN A 727 -1.89 -26.32 -33.99
C ASN A 727 -2.37 -25.79 -35.34
N LEU A 728 -1.69 -24.80 -35.93
CA LEU A 728 -1.96 -24.37 -37.31
C LEU A 728 -1.34 -25.29 -38.38
N ILE A 729 -0.16 -25.89 -38.12
CA ILE A 729 0.60 -26.71 -39.09
C ILE A 729 0.62 -28.20 -38.73
N LEU A 730 1.21 -28.59 -37.59
CA LEU A 730 1.42 -30.01 -37.26
C LEU A 730 0.09 -30.79 -37.10
N LEU A 731 -0.93 -30.22 -36.45
CA LEU A 731 -2.22 -30.89 -36.25
C LEU A 731 -2.93 -31.30 -37.57
N PRO A 732 -3.19 -30.40 -38.56
CA PRO A 732 -3.71 -30.81 -39.87
C PRO A 732 -2.86 -31.86 -40.59
N MET A 733 -1.54 -31.83 -40.39
CA MET A 733 -0.60 -32.76 -41.02
C MET A 733 -0.71 -34.15 -40.43
N LEU A 734 -0.78 -34.28 -39.11
CA LEU A 734 -1.06 -35.56 -38.43
C LEU A 734 -2.47 -36.08 -38.75
N LEU A 735 -3.48 -35.21 -38.88
CA LEU A 735 -4.83 -35.60 -39.32
C LEU A 735 -4.86 -36.15 -40.75
N SER A 736 -3.99 -35.65 -41.64
CA SER A 736 -3.85 -36.18 -43.00
C SER A 736 -3.36 -37.64 -43.04
N TYR A 737 -2.77 -38.14 -41.94
CA TYR A 737 -2.44 -39.55 -41.72
C TYR A 737 -3.55 -40.29 -40.95
N VAL A 738 -3.92 -39.83 -39.75
CA VAL A 738 -4.81 -40.59 -38.84
C VAL A 738 -6.27 -40.60 -39.31
N GLY A 739 -6.76 -39.50 -39.87
CA GLY A 739 -8.18 -39.31 -40.18
C GLY A 739 -9.10 -39.26 -38.96
N VAL A 740 -10.41 -39.26 -39.21
CA VAL A 740 -11.48 -39.27 -38.19
C VAL A 740 -12.23 -40.60 -38.28
N SER A 741 -12.87 -41.07 -37.19
CA SER A 741 -13.61 -42.34 -37.20
C SER A 741 -14.93 -42.24 -37.99
N ALA A 742 -15.29 -43.31 -38.71
CA ALA A 742 -16.49 -43.38 -39.54
C ALA A 742 -17.79 -43.01 -38.78
N ALA A 743 -17.92 -43.48 -37.53
CA ALA A 743 -19.06 -43.18 -36.67
C ALA A 743 -19.14 -41.71 -36.18
N ALA A 744 -18.14 -40.87 -36.47
CA ALA A 744 -18.18 -39.43 -36.25
C ALA A 744 -18.43 -38.65 -37.54
N THR A 745 -17.79 -39.01 -38.65
CA THR A 745 -18.12 -38.45 -39.97
C THR A 745 -19.55 -38.74 -40.39
N GLN A 746 -20.08 -39.92 -40.12
CA GLN A 746 -21.48 -40.29 -40.43
C GLN A 746 -22.50 -39.52 -39.56
N ARG A 747 -22.14 -39.09 -38.34
CA ARG A 747 -22.96 -38.14 -37.56
C ARG A 747 -22.88 -36.74 -38.13
N SER A 748 -21.68 -36.23 -38.44
CA SER A 748 -21.52 -34.92 -39.08
C SER A 748 -22.29 -34.81 -40.41
N LEU A 749 -22.39 -35.91 -41.17
CA LEU A 749 -23.25 -36.03 -42.35
C LEU A 749 -24.74 -35.97 -42.00
N ASN A 750 -25.19 -36.67 -40.97
CA ASN A 750 -26.59 -36.72 -40.60
C ASN A 750 -27.08 -35.36 -40.07
N ASP A 751 -26.28 -34.69 -39.23
CA ASP A 751 -26.50 -33.30 -38.81
C ASP A 751 -26.64 -32.37 -40.03
N GLU A 752 -25.64 -32.39 -40.95
CA GLU A 752 -25.64 -31.53 -42.14
C GLU A 752 -26.80 -31.85 -43.11
N ARG A 753 -27.22 -33.11 -43.20
CA ARG A 753 -28.41 -33.52 -43.98
C ARG A 753 -29.72 -33.02 -43.36
N GLN A 754 -29.85 -33.03 -42.03
CA GLN A 754 -31.03 -32.50 -41.34
C GLN A 754 -31.12 -30.96 -41.48
N ASP A 755 -29.99 -30.26 -41.35
CA ASP A 755 -29.89 -28.81 -41.61
C ASP A 755 -30.16 -28.47 -43.09
N ALA A 756 -29.80 -29.34 -44.04
CA ALA A 756 -30.01 -29.15 -45.48
C ALA A 756 -31.43 -29.50 -45.96
N SER A 757 -32.11 -30.48 -45.34
CA SER A 757 -33.43 -30.96 -45.78
C SER A 757 -34.60 -30.08 -45.34
N GLY A 758 -34.35 -28.84 -44.91
CA GLY A 758 -35.39 -27.93 -44.42
C GLY A 758 -36.00 -28.31 -43.07
N GLY A 759 -35.31 -29.14 -42.28
CA GLY A 759 -35.73 -29.46 -40.92
C GLY A 759 -35.83 -28.21 -40.03
N ALA A 760 -36.63 -28.29 -38.97
CA ALA A 760 -36.73 -27.20 -38.01
C ALA A 760 -35.35 -26.89 -37.41
N LYS A 761 -34.82 -25.68 -37.67
CA LYS A 761 -33.61 -25.13 -37.05
C LYS A 761 -33.56 -25.52 -35.56
N HIS A 762 -32.44 -26.03 -35.05
CA HIS A 762 -32.34 -26.39 -33.62
C HIS A 762 -32.74 -25.19 -32.72
N PRO A 763 -33.50 -25.39 -31.62
CA PRO A 763 -34.10 -24.27 -30.86
C PRO A 763 -33.10 -23.19 -30.43
N MET A 764 -31.87 -23.57 -30.07
CA MET A 764 -30.82 -22.60 -29.73
C MET A 764 -30.37 -21.73 -30.91
N TRP A 765 -30.30 -22.28 -32.13
CA TRP A 765 -29.96 -21.51 -33.33
C TRP A 765 -31.14 -20.65 -33.79
N GLN A 766 -32.39 -21.08 -33.55
CA GLN A 766 -33.56 -20.21 -33.74
C GLN A 766 -33.47 -18.99 -32.81
N PHE A 767 -33.25 -19.22 -31.51
CA PHE A 767 -33.14 -18.16 -30.51
C PHE A 767 -32.03 -17.16 -30.83
N LEU A 768 -30.83 -17.64 -31.19
CA LEU A 768 -29.72 -16.76 -31.56
C LEU A 768 -29.98 -15.99 -32.86
N ASP A 769 -30.64 -16.60 -33.85
CA ASP A 769 -31.00 -15.95 -35.12
C ASP A 769 -32.04 -14.82 -34.95
N LEU A 770 -32.84 -14.82 -33.87
CA LEU A 770 -33.73 -13.69 -33.54
C LEU A 770 -32.97 -12.36 -33.42
N PHE A 771 -31.72 -12.37 -32.93
CA PHE A 771 -30.90 -11.16 -32.78
C PHE A 771 -30.44 -10.54 -34.10
N THR A 772 -30.66 -11.22 -35.24
CA THR A 772 -30.52 -10.61 -36.58
C THR A 772 -31.73 -9.75 -36.97
N GLN A 773 -32.82 -9.79 -36.20
CA GLN A 773 -34.08 -9.08 -36.47
C GLN A 773 -34.20 -7.80 -35.64
N ARG A 774 -34.77 -6.74 -36.23
CA ARG A 774 -34.78 -5.36 -35.66
C ARG A 774 -35.27 -5.29 -34.21
N ARG A 775 -36.32 -6.03 -33.83
CA ARG A 775 -36.91 -5.98 -32.48
C ARG A 775 -35.92 -6.46 -31.41
N TYR A 776 -35.35 -7.65 -31.60
CA TYR A 776 -34.42 -8.26 -30.65
C TYR A 776 -33.04 -7.61 -30.74
N ALA A 777 -32.60 -7.18 -31.92
CA ALA A 777 -31.38 -6.40 -32.11
C ALA A 777 -31.43 -5.07 -31.33
N SER A 778 -32.54 -4.31 -31.43
CA SER A 778 -32.73 -3.09 -30.64
C SER A 778 -32.75 -3.37 -29.12
N PHE A 779 -33.40 -4.45 -28.68
CA PHE A 779 -33.40 -4.84 -27.26
C PHE A 779 -32.00 -5.21 -26.75
N ALA A 780 -31.24 -6.03 -27.50
CA ALA A 780 -29.89 -6.43 -27.14
C ALA A 780 -28.93 -5.24 -27.06
N ILE A 781 -29.02 -4.29 -28.00
CA ILE A 781 -28.22 -3.05 -27.96
C ILE A 781 -28.65 -2.15 -26.80
N ALA A 782 -29.95 -2.00 -26.52
CA ALA A 782 -30.42 -1.22 -25.38
C ALA A 782 -29.95 -1.82 -24.04
N LEU A 783 -30.04 -3.15 -23.88
CA LEU A 783 -29.53 -3.86 -22.72
C LEU A 783 -28.00 -3.72 -22.59
N ALA A 784 -27.26 -3.84 -23.70
CA ALA A 784 -25.81 -3.63 -23.73
C ALA A 784 -25.41 -2.20 -23.30
N VAL A 785 -26.18 -1.18 -23.69
CA VAL A 785 -25.95 0.21 -23.25
C VAL A 785 -26.29 0.40 -21.77
N ILE A 786 -27.38 -0.21 -21.27
CA ILE A 786 -27.74 -0.18 -19.84
C ILE A 786 -26.64 -0.85 -19.00
N LEU A 787 -26.14 -2.02 -19.45
CA LEU A 787 -25.04 -2.74 -18.80
C LEU A 787 -23.72 -1.96 -18.88
N ALA A 788 -23.42 -1.27 -19.98
CA ALA A 788 -22.24 -0.42 -20.09
C ALA A 788 -22.30 0.78 -19.12
N VAL A 789 -23.44 1.46 -19.04
CA VAL A 789 -23.62 2.63 -18.15
C VAL A 789 -23.64 2.21 -16.67
N GLY A 790 -24.35 1.14 -16.33
CA GLY A 790 -24.38 0.60 -14.97
C GLY A 790 -23.03 0.03 -14.53
N GLY A 791 -22.38 -0.74 -15.39
CA GLY A 791 -21.03 -1.28 -15.14
C GLY A 791 -20.00 -0.17 -14.97
N TYR A 792 -20.01 0.85 -15.83
CA TYR A 792 -19.11 2.00 -15.70
C TYR A 792 -19.37 2.82 -14.43
N ALA A 793 -20.64 3.00 -14.04
CA ALA A 793 -20.97 3.67 -12.77
C ALA A 793 -20.44 2.90 -11.55
N ILE A 794 -20.38 1.56 -11.61
CA ILE A 794 -19.75 0.72 -10.58
C ILE A 794 -18.22 0.79 -10.69
N SER A 795 -17.62 0.73 -11.89
CA SER A 795 -16.16 0.77 -12.06
C SER A 795 -15.51 2.12 -11.73
N LEU A 796 -16.27 3.19 -11.52
CA LEU A 796 -15.79 4.40 -10.84
C LEU A 796 -15.34 4.14 -9.39
N GLY A 797 -15.79 3.06 -8.76
CA GLY A 797 -15.31 2.59 -7.46
C GLY A 797 -14.03 1.74 -7.50
N LEU A 798 -13.44 1.51 -8.67
CA LEU A 798 -12.29 0.63 -8.86
C LEU A 798 -11.02 1.20 -8.22
N LYS A 799 -10.54 0.52 -7.18
CA LYS A 799 -9.30 0.86 -6.47
C LYS A 799 -8.08 0.16 -7.06
N ILE A 800 -6.91 0.75 -6.78
CA ILE A 800 -5.63 0.39 -7.41
C ILE A 800 -4.64 0.13 -6.28
N GLY A 801 -3.98 -1.03 -6.34
CA GLY A 801 -3.32 -1.63 -5.19
C GLY A 801 -4.26 -2.47 -4.33
N ASP A 802 -3.76 -2.88 -3.17
CA ASP A 802 -4.43 -3.87 -2.33
C ASP A 802 -5.46 -3.29 -1.35
N LEU A 803 -6.46 -4.13 -1.08
CA LEU A 803 -7.68 -3.79 -0.34
C LEU A 803 -7.82 -4.57 0.98
N ASP A 804 -7.11 -5.70 1.08
CA ASP A 804 -6.97 -6.50 2.30
C ASP A 804 -5.74 -6.05 3.12
N ALA A 805 -5.46 -6.72 4.23
CA ALA A 805 -4.23 -6.56 5.01
C ALA A 805 -3.60 -7.93 5.29
N GLY A 806 -2.30 -7.96 5.59
CA GLY A 806 -1.47 -9.18 5.47
C GLY A 806 -1.04 -9.41 4.02
N ALA A 807 -0.44 -10.56 3.70
CA ALA A 807 -0.02 -10.90 2.34
C ALA A 807 -1.23 -11.16 1.42
N PRO A 808 -1.50 -10.29 0.43
CA PRO A 808 -2.73 -10.34 -0.38
C PRO A 808 -2.65 -11.31 -1.57
N GLU A 809 -1.49 -11.96 -1.79
CA GLU A 809 -1.34 -13.10 -2.69
C GLU A 809 -1.93 -14.39 -2.09
N LEU A 810 -2.08 -14.43 -0.76
CA LEU A 810 -2.63 -15.54 0.02
C LEU A 810 -4.06 -15.21 0.46
N ARG A 811 -4.87 -16.23 0.75
CA ARG A 811 -6.21 -16.02 1.31
C ARG A 811 -6.13 -15.39 2.71
N SER A 812 -7.16 -14.64 3.10
CA SER A 812 -7.28 -14.03 4.45
C SER A 812 -7.27 -15.05 5.59
N ASN A 813 -7.70 -16.29 5.34
CA ASN A 813 -7.64 -17.41 6.28
C ASN A 813 -6.36 -18.27 6.16
N SER A 814 -5.32 -17.78 5.46
CA SER A 814 -4.02 -18.46 5.41
C SER A 814 -3.30 -18.36 6.76
N ARG A 815 -2.40 -19.31 7.04
CA ARG A 815 -1.57 -19.30 8.25
C ARG A 815 -0.78 -17.99 8.39
N TYR A 816 -0.18 -17.53 7.29
CA TYR A 816 0.55 -16.26 7.27
C TYR A 816 -0.34 -15.07 7.66
N ASN A 817 -1.55 -14.96 7.10
CA ASN A 817 -2.42 -13.81 7.38
C ASN A 817 -3.02 -13.83 8.79
N HIS A 818 -3.25 -15.01 9.37
CA HIS A 818 -3.56 -15.11 10.80
C HIS A 818 -2.39 -14.65 11.68
N ASP A 819 -1.16 -15.04 11.36
CA ASP A 819 0.03 -14.63 12.11
C ASP A 819 0.34 -13.14 11.93
N ASN A 820 0.09 -12.57 10.75
CA ASN A 820 0.20 -11.14 10.49
C ASN A 820 -0.85 -10.33 11.26
N SER A 821 -2.09 -10.81 11.31
CA SER A 821 -3.13 -10.18 12.14
C SER A 821 -2.76 -10.18 13.62
N PHE A 822 -2.17 -11.27 14.13
CA PHE A 822 -1.66 -11.33 15.50
C PHE A 822 -0.57 -10.29 15.73
N MET A 823 0.47 -10.28 14.89
CA MET A 823 1.61 -9.35 14.96
C MET A 823 1.18 -7.88 14.98
N THR A 824 0.30 -7.46 14.06
CA THR A 824 -0.21 -6.08 14.04
C THR A 824 -0.98 -5.75 15.33
N SER A 825 -1.86 -6.65 15.77
CA SER A 825 -2.74 -6.41 16.94
C SER A 825 -2.02 -6.40 18.30
N SER A 826 -0.96 -7.19 18.47
CA SER A 826 -0.30 -7.36 19.77
C SER A 826 0.86 -6.40 20.03
N TYR A 827 1.45 -5.81 18.97
CA TYR A 827 2.66 -5.00 19.08
C TYR A 827 2.46 -3.54 18.65
N GLY A 828 1.60 -3.23 17.67
CA GLY A 828 1.51 -1.88 17.09
C GLY A 828 2.76 -1.45 16.27
N ALA A 829 3.75 -2.33 16.14
CA ALA A 829 4.85 -2.20 15.21
C ALA A 829 4.58 -3.09 13.99
N SER A 830 3.92 -2.56 12.97
CA SER A 830 3.56 -3.31 11.75
C SER A 830 4.77 -3.87 10.98
N SER A 831 4.51 -4.83 10.09
CA SER A 831 5.44 -5.24 9.02
C SER A 831 5.51 -4.22 7.88
N ASP A 832 4.52 -3.33 7.77
CA ASP A 832 4.42 -2.35 6.70
C ASP A 832 5.12 -1.06 7.12
N VAL A 833 6.25 -0.78 6.47
CA VAL A 833 7.16 0.32 6.81
C VAL A 833 7.32 1.23 5.60
N PHE A 834 6.94 2.50 5.78
CA PHE A 834 7.14 3.56 4.81
C PHE A 834 8.28 4.45 5.30
N ALA A 835 9.37 4.52 4.54
CA ALA A 835 10.55 5.30 4.91
C ALA A 835 10.70 6.53 4.01
N VAL A 836 10.82 7.71 4.63
CA VAL A 836 11.18 8.96 3.95
C VAL A 836 12.67 9.17 4.11
N MET A 837 13.38 9.28 2.99
CA MET A 837 14.81 9.62 2.96
C MET A 837 14.95 11.14 2.96
N VAL A 838 15.82 11.70 3.80
CA VAL A 838 16.11 13.14 3.78
C VAL A 838 17.58 13.36 3.46
N LYS A 839 17.85 13.81 2.25
CA LYS A 839 19.20 13.98 1.71
C LYS A 839 19.73 15.37 1.98
N THR A 840 20.92 15.45 2.58
CA THR A 840 21.58 16.70 2.99
C THR A 840 22.95 16.82 2.32
N PRO A 841 23.63 17.97 2.44
CA PRO A 841 25.09 18.03 2.33
C PRO A 841 25.78 17.06 3.31
N GLU A 842 27.03 16.72 3.02
CA GLU A 842 27.85 15.86 3.89
C GLU A 842 28.08 16.52 5.26
N GLY A 843 27.90 15.75 6.34
CA GLY A 843 27.85 16.26 7.72
C GLY A 843 26.54 16.99 8.11
N GLY A 844 25.64 17.31 7.16
CA GLY A 844 24.46 18.14 7.40
C GLY A 844 23.26 17.44 8.04
N CYS A 845 23.26 16.11 8.14
CA CYS A 845 22.09 15.34 8.58
C CYS A 845 21.58 15.70 9.99
N ASN A 846 22.45 16.20 10.87
CA ASN A 846 22.09 16.54 12.24
C ASN A 846 22.03 18.05 12.50
N HIS A 847 22.04 18.89 11.47
CA HIS A 847 21.83 20.32 11.62
C HIS A 847 20.43 20.60 12.19
N TYR A 848 20.34 21.51 13.17
CA TYR A 848 19.08 21.86 13.85
C TYR A 848 17.91 22.09 12.87
N ASP A 849 18.11 22.90 11.82
CA ASP A 849 17.05 23.19 10.83
C ASP A 849 16.61 21.98 10.00
N VAL A 850 17.48 21.01 9.74
CA VAL A 850 17.09 19.75 9.07
C VAL A 850 16.24 18.92 10.03
N LEU A 851 16.71 18.74 11.26
CA LEU A 851 16.00 17.97 12.29
C LEU A 851 14.65 18.59 12.66
N ARG A 852 14.54 19.93 12.63
CA ARG A 852 13.31 20.70 12.84
C ARG A 852 12.28 20.47 11.73
N ARG A 853 12.69 20.34 10.47
CA ARG A 853 11.79 19.95 9.37
C ARG A 853 11.39 18.48 9.45
N VAL A 854 12.31 17.59 9.82
CA VAL A 854 12.01 16.16 10.03
C VAL A 854 11.01 15.94 11.16
N ASP A 855 11.16 16.65 12.28
CA ASP A 855 10.22 16.63 13.41
C ASP A 855 8.83 17.21 13.05
N ALA A 856 8.78 18.21 12.16
CA ALA A 856 7.53 18.76 11.64
C ALA A 856 6.79 17.76 10.71
N LEU A 857 7.50 17.07 9.82
CA LEU A 857 6.92 15.99 9.01
C LEU A 857 6.47 14.81 9.89
N GLU A 858 7.27 14.43 10.87
CA GLU A 858 6.95 13.37 11.84
C GLU A 858 5.66 13.67 12.60
N TRP A 859 5.42 14.94 12.96
CA TRP A 859 4.16 15.37 13.59
C TRP A 859 2.93 15.24 12.69
N GLN A 860 3.07 15.53 11.39
CA GLN A 860 1.99 15.36 10.43
C GLN A 860 1.67 13.88 10.23
N LEU A 861 2.70 13.03 10.06
CA LEU A 861 2.56 11.59 9.85
C LEU A 861 1.88 10.89 11.04
N ASN A 862 2.27 11.20 12.29
CA ASN A 862 1.56 10.69 13.49
C ASN A 862 0.11 11.18 13.60
N GLY A 863 -0.30 12.19 12.82
CA GLY A 863 -1.69 12.63 12.73
C GLY A 863 -2.54 11.85 11.73
N LEU A 864 -1.95 11.01 10.87
CA LEU A 864 -2.67 10.28 9.81
C LEU A 864 -3.34 9.01 10.32
N SER A 865 -4.57 8.76 9.89
CA SER A 865 -5.22 7.47 10.11
C SER A 865 -4.48 6.36 9.35
N GLY A 866 -4.06 5.31 10.06
CA GLY A 866 -3.30 4.19 9.51
C GLY A 866 -1.78 4.31 9.65
N VAL A 867 -1.25 5.37 10.28
CA VAL A 867 0.11 5.37 10.85
C VAL A 867 -0.01 4.98 12.33
N ASP A 868 0.67 3.92 12.73
CA ASP A 868 0.68 3.44 14.13
C ASP A 868 1.71 4.19 14.97
N SER A 869 2.90 4.43 14.39
CA SER A 869 4.02 5.11 15.05
C SER A 869 5.06 5.58 14.03
N THR A 870 5.94 6.49 14.45
CA THR A 870 7.09 6.94 13.68
C THR A 870 8.41 6.75 14.42
N ARG A 871 9.52 6.86 13.69
CA ARG A 871 10.86 6.90 14.26
C ARG A 871 11.81 7.72 13.39
N SER A 872 12.39 8.78 13.95
CA SER A 872 13.42 9.61 13.30
C SER A 872 14.61 9.88 14.24
N LEU A 873 15.67 10.50 13.69
CA LEU A 873 16.75 11.08 14.51
C LEU A 873 16.24 12.25 15.38
N SER A 874 15.25 13.02 14.94
CA SER A 874 14.67 14.12 15.73
C SER A 874 13.93 13.60 16.96
N MET A 875 13.10 12.56 16.81
CA MET A 875 12.44 11.88 17.93
C MET A 875 13.47 11.34 18.94
N LEU A 876 14.58 10.76 18.46
CA LEU A 876 15.67 10.32 19.34
C LEU A 876 16.31 11.48 20.13
N ASN A 877 16.56 12.64 19.49
CA ASN A 877 17.09 13.82 20.17
C ASN A 877 16.17 14.28 21.31
N ARG A 878 14.85 14.33 21.08
CA ARG A 878 13.84 14.70 22.10
C ARG A 878 13.82 13.70 23.26
N GLN A 879 13.93 12.40 22.97
CA GLN A 879 14.00 11.35 23.99
C GLN A 879 15.30 11.40 24.81
N VAL A 880 16.44 11.70 24.18
CA VAL A 880 17.73 11.83 24.87
C VAL A 880 17.79 13.11 25.71
N LEU A 881 17.21 14.23 25.27
CA LEU A 881 17.14 15.44 26.08
C LEU A 881 16.36 15.22 27.40
N VAL A 882 15.24 14.48 27.34
CA VAL A 882 14.52 14.02 28.55
C VAL A 882 15.39 13.09 29.41
N GLY A 883 16.11 12.14 28.79
CA GLY A 883 16.98 11.22 29.51
C GLY A 883 18.17 11.90 30.22
N MET A 884 18.73 12.95 29.63
CA MET A 884 19.79 13.76 30.23
C MET A 884 19.28 14.65 31.37
N ASN A 885 18.04 15.13 31.30
CA ASN A 885 17.38 15.91 32.35
C ASN A 885 16.54 15.01 33.27
N GLU A 886 17.18 13.95 33.77
CA GLU A 886 16.68 13.05 34.81
C GLU A 886 15.32 12.36 34.54
N GLY A 887 14.91 12.28 33.26
CA GLY A 887 13.63 11.72 32.84
C GLY A 887 12.46 12.71 32.84
N SER A 888 12.70 13.99 33.14
CA SER A 888 11.67 15.01 33.28
C SER A 888 11.00 15.37 31.94
N PRO A 889 9.67 15.15 31.78
CA PRO A 889 8.98 15.32 30.50
C PRO A 889 8.90 16.79 30.06
N LYS A 890 9.15 17.75 30.96
CA LYS A 890 9.29 19.18 30.62
C LYS A 890 10.42 19.46 29.61
N TRP A 891 11.33 18.50 29.42
CA TRP A 891 12.44 18.56 28.47
C TRP A 891 12.19 17.85 27.13
N PHE A 892 10.95 17.45 26.82
CA PHE A 892 10.61 16.74 25.58
C PHE A 892 10.46 17.65 24.35
N ASP A 893 11.44 18.52 24.10
CA ASP A 893 11.54 19.37 22.89
C ASP A 893 12.87 19.12 22.15
N LEU A 894 13.04 19.71 20.96
CA LEU A 894 14.24 19.52 20.15
C LEU A 894 15.42 20.32 20.71
N ILE A 895 16.57 19.67 20.85
CA ILE A 895 17.83 20.31 21.27
C ILE A 895 18.22 21.37 20.23
N HIS A 896 18.35 22.65 20.61
CA HIS A 896 18.80 23.70 19.67
C HIS A 896 20.35 23.76 19.60
N SER A 897 21.05 23.36 20.67
CA SER A 897 22.52 23.32 20.72
C SER A 897 23.13 22.28 19.77
N GLN A 898 23.80 22.75 18.71
CA GLN A 898 24.41 21.89 17.67
C GLN A 898 25.51 20.96 18.21
N SER A 899 26.26 21.36 19.24
CA SER A 899 27.27 20.48 19.85
C SER A 899 26.63 19.28 20.56
N MET A 900 25.47 19.49 21.18
CA MET A 900 24.68 18.41 21.78
C MET A 900 24.04 17.51 20.71
N LEU A 901 23.48 18.07 19.64
CA LEU A 901 22.99 17.32 18.48
C LEU A 901 24.08 16.41 17.88
N ASN A 902 25.33 16.90 17.79
CA ASN A 902 26.49 16.11 17.37
C ASN A 902 26.76 14.93 18.31
N THR A 903 26.74 15.15 19.63
CA THR A 903 26.93 14.08 20.64
C THR A 903 25.83 13.02 20.60
N VAL A 904 24.56 13.41 20.44
CA VAL A 904 23.45 12.45 20.32
C VAL A 904 23.52 11.67 19.02
N THR A 905 23.85 12.33 17.89
CA THR A 905 24.00 11.66 16.60
C THR A 905 25.14 10.63 16.63
N ALA A 906 26.26 10.93 17.30
CA ALA A 906 27.38 10.00 17.44
C ALA A 906 27.05 8.72 18.23
N SER A 907 25.96 8.70 19.01
CA SER A 907 25.45 7.50 19.71
C SER A 907 24.17 6.91 19.10
N ALA A 908 23.67 7.48 18.00
CA ALA A 908 22.40 7.09 17.40
C ALA A 908 22.45 5.72 16.70
N PRO A 909 21.35 4.93 16.74
CA PRO A 909 21.27 3.66 16.01
C PRO A 909 21.45 3.82 14.49
N ARG A 910 22.33 3.01 13.91
CA ARG A 910 22.56 2.89 12.46
C ARG A 910 21.24 2.63 11.71
N GLY A 911 20.98 3.40 10.66
CA GLY A 911 19.74 3.35 9.86
C GLY A 911 18.94 4.65 9.92
N LEU A 912 18.92 5.34 11.06
CA LEU A 912 18.36 6.69 11.16
C LEU A 912 19.16 7.73 10.36
N TYR A 913 20.43 7.43 10.08
CA TYR A 913 21.36 8.22 9.28
C TYR A 913 22.46 7.33 8.66
N ASN A 914 23.16 7.83 7.64
CA ASN A 914 24.32 7.18 7.01
C ASN A 914 25.66 7.63 7.62
N GLU A 915 26.75 6.88 7.38
CA GLU A 915 28.05 7.14 8.04
C GLU A 915 28.68 8.50 7.67
N SER A 916 28.35 9.10 6.52
CA SER A 916 28.79 10.45 6.12
C SER A 916 27.85 11.57 6.55
N CYS A 917 26.75 11.25 7.26
CA CYS A 917 25.73 12.21 7.68
C CYS A 917 25.25 13.12 6.53
N SER A 918 25.00 12.50 5.37
CA SER A 918 24.43 13.09 4.15
C SER A 918 23.01 12.56 3.82
N LEU A 919 22.52 11.61 4.62
CA LEU A 919 21.19 11.00 4.50
C LEU A 919 20.63 10.73 5.90
N LEU A 920 19.37 11.11 6.13
CA LEU A 920 18.52 10.62 7.22
C LEU A 920 17.45 9.66 6.72
N THR A 921 16.92 8.85 7.63
CA THR A 921 15.70 8.07 7.42
C THR A 921 14.67 8.38 8.51
N LEU A 922 13.49 8.87 8.11
CA LEU A 922 12.28 8.87 8.94
C LEU A 922 11.49 7.62 8.57
N TYR A 923 11.19 6.77 9.56
CA TYR A 923 10.36 5.59 9.39
C TYR A 923 8.94 5.88 9.90
N ALA A 924 7.91 5.51 9.14
CA ALA A 924 6.52 5.44 9.58
C ALA A 924 6.04 3.98 9.49
N PHE A 925 5.52 3.44 10.59
CA PHE A 925 4.95 2.10 10.66
C PHE A 925 3.44 2.20 10.41
N LEU A 926 2.92 1.43 9.45
CA LEU A 926 1.55 1.56 8.97
C LEU A 926 0.68 0.38 9.39
N ALA A 927 -0.53 0.64 9.88
CA ALA A 927 -1.48 -0.39 10.29
C ALA A 927 -1.83 -1.37 9.16
N ASP A 928 -1.83 -0.88 7.92
CA ASP A 928 -1.91 -1.65 6.69
C ASP A 928 -1.23 -0.93 5.50
N HIS A 929 -0.91 -1.68 4.46
CA HIS A 929 -0.48 -1.16 3.16
C HIS A 929 -1.65 -1.00 2.15
N ARG A 930 -2.89 -0.76 2.61
CA ARG A 930 -4.02 -0.62 1.70
C ARG A 930 -3.87 0.61 0.81
N ALA A 931 -4.44 0.54 -0.38
CA ALA A 931 -4.45 1.61 -1.38
C ALA A 931 -4.73 3.01 -0.78
N ASP A 932 -5.78 3.14 0.04
CA ASP A 932 -6.16 4.40 0.67
C ASP A 932 -5.10 4.90 1.68
N THR A 933 -4.50 3.99 2.45
CA THR A 933 -3.51 4.30 3.49
C THR A 933 -2.19 4.75 2.88
N LEU A 934 -1.69 4.00 1.89
CA LEU A 934 -0.52 4.40 1.11
C LEU A 934 -0.72 5.75 0.41
N THR A 935 -1.91 5.98 -0.17
CA THR A 935 -2.26 7.25 -0.83
C THR A 935 -2.18 8.43 0.16
N ARG A 936 -2.80 8.33 1.34
CA ARG A 936 -2.73 9.40 2.37
C ARG A 936 -1.31 9.73 2.79
N VAL A 937 -0.47 8.70 2.99
CA VAL A 937 0.93 8.88 3.41
C VAL A 937 1.76 9.52 2.30
N VAL A 938 1.64 9.05 1.04
CA VAL A 938 2.33 9.66 -0.10
C VAL A 938 1.90 11.13 -0.29
N GLU A 939 0.60 11.41 -0.38
CA GLU A 939 0.09 12.77 -0.62
C GLU A 939 0.57 13.75 0.47
N THR A 940 0.66 13.31 1.73
CA THR A 940 1.20 14.12 2.83
C THR A 940 2.70 14.40 2.68
N VAL A 941 3.50 13.38 2.32
CA VAL A 941 4.96 13.54 2.15
C VAL A 941 5.28 14.34 0.88
N GLU A 942 4.53 14.16 -0.22
CA GLU A 942 4.72 14.95 -1.45
C GLU A 942 4.38 16.42 -1.24
N ALA A 943 3.26 16.72 -0.58
CA ALA A 943 2.90 18.09 -0.20
C ALA A 943 4.00 18.72 0.67
N PHE A 944 4.40 18.04 1.76
CA PHE A 944 5.44 18.54 2.65
C PHE A 944 6.78 18.76 1.92
N ALA A 945 7.21 17.82 1.08
CA ALA A 945 8.43 17.95 0.30
C ALA A 945 8.37 19.16 -0.64
N SER A 946 7.25 19.38 -1.33
CA SER A 946 7.06 20.51 -2.25
C SER A 946 7.15 21.88 -1.56
N GLU A 947 6.81 21.96 -0.27
CA GLU A 947 6.88 23.18 0.55
C GLU A 947 8.23 23.36 1.27
N ASN A 948 8.99 22.29 1.54
CA ASN A 948 10.10 22.29 2.51
C ASN A 948 11.48 21.88 1.96
N ASP A 949 11.58 21.45 0.70
CA ASP A 949 12.85 21.13 0.02
C ASP A 949 13.78 22.36 -0.08
N SER A 950 15.06 22.22 0.28
CA SER A 950 16.08 23.27 0.07
C SER A 950 17.42 22.70 -0.40
N ALA A 951 18.49 23.50 -0.34
CA ALA A 951 19.86 23.02 -0.58
C ALA A 951 20.39 22.17 0.59
N ASP A 952 19.87 22.42 1.80
CA ASP A 952 20.35 21.86 3.07
C ASP A 952 19.70 20.50 3.39
N GLY A 953 18.49 20.27 2.87
CA GLY A 953 17.73 19.04 3.05
C GLY A 953 16.66 18.87 1.96
N LYS A 954 16.59 17.66 1.40
CA LYS A 954 15.59 17.26 0.40
C LYS A 954 14.86 15.98 0.78
N PHE A 955 13.54 15.99 0.71
CA PHE A 955 12.67 14.88 1.12
C PHE A 955 12.45 13.93 -0.05
N LEU A 956 13.34 12.94 -0.18
CA LEU A 956 13.27 11.89 -1.19
C LEU A 956 12.27 10.82 -0.75
N LEU A 957 11.18 10.69 -1.51
CA LEU A 957 10.06 9.84 -1.14
C LEU A 957 10.36 8.33 -1.18
N ALA A 958 9.79 7.66 -0.17
CA ALA A 958 9.31 6.28 -0.19
C ALA A 958 10.34 5.16 -0.51
N ALA A 959 11.11 4.79 0.51
CA ALA A 959 11.74 3.47 0.66
C ALA A 959 10.89 2.54 1.57
N GLY A 960 11.32 1.28 1.71
CA GLY A 960 10.60 0.25 2.49
C GLY A 960 9.48 -0.43 1.69
N ASN A 961 8.90 -1.50 2.23
CA ASN A 961 7.88 -2.28 1.52
C ASN A 961 6.62 -1.46 1.21
N ALA A 962 6.13 -0.65 2.16
CA ALA A 962 4.98 0.22 1.93
C ALA A 962 5.29 1.34 0.92
N GLY A 963 6.51 1.88 0.93
CA GLY A 963 6.94 2.89 -0.04
C GLY A 963 7.10 2.33 -1.47
N ILE A 964 7.63 1.11 -1.57
CA ILE A 964 7.72 0.34 -2.82
C ILE A 964 6.33 0.02 -3.37
N GLU A 965 5.40 -0.44 -2.53
CA GLU A 965 4.04 -0.76 -2.96
C GLU A 965 3.26 0.51 -3.37
N ALA A 966 3.50 1.64 -2.72
CA ALA A 966 2.96 2.92 -3.15
C ALA A 966 3.47 3.33 -4.55
N ALA A 967 4.77 3.15 -4.83
CA ALA A 967 5.34 3.35 -6.17
C ALA A 967 4.73 2.40 -7.22
N THR A 968 4.56 1.12 -6.89
CA THR A 968 3.88 0.13 -7.73
C THR A 968 2.47 0.60 -8.09
N ASN A 969 1.71 1.12 -7.13
CA ASN A 969 0.34 1.56 -7.34
C ASN A 969 0.20 2.83 -8.17
N ILE A 970 1.16 3.75 -8.08
CA ILE A 970 1.28 4.90 -9.00
C ILE A 970 1.51 4.40 -10.44
N VAL A 971 2.48 3.50 -10.64
CA VAL A 971 2.82 2.98 -11.98
C VAL A 971 1.69 2.13 -12.58
N VAL A 972 0.99 1.32 -11.78
CA VAL A 972 -0.20 0.56 -12.22
C VAL A 972 -1.36 1.50 -12.59
N LYS A 973 -1.56 2.59 -11.85
CA LYS A 973 -2.61 3.60 -12.10
C LYS A 973 -2.44 4.30 -13.46
N GLU A 974 -1.21 4.63 -13.83
CA GLU A 974 -0.90 5.18 -15.17
C GLU A 974 -0.94 4.09 -16.25
N SER A 975 -0.25 2.97 -16.01
CA SER A 975 -0.11 1.87 -16.97
C SER A 975 -1.43 1.24 -17.40
N SER A 976 -2.39 1.09 -16.49
CA SER A 976 -3.69 0.44 -16.77
C SER A 976 -4.45 1.07 -17.93
N ARG A 977 -4.56 2.41 -17.92
CA ARG A 977 -5.28 3.17 -18.94
C ARG A 977 -4.56 3.13 -20.29
N MET A 978 -3.23 3.24 -20.27
CA MET A 978 -2.40 3.20 -21.48
C MET A 978 -2.35 1.81 -22.10
N MET A 979 -2.22 0.76 -21.29
CA MET A 979 -2.29 -0.64 -21.72
C MET A 979 -3.60 -0.93 -22.45
N LEU A 980 -4.75 -0.61 -21.85
CA LEU A 980 -6.05 -0.84 -22.49
C LEU A 980 -6.19 -0.08 -23.81
N LEU A 981 -5.74 1.18 -23.86
CA LEU A 981 -5.71 1.98 -25.09
C LEU A 981 -4.89 1.30 -26.19
N TRP A 982 -3.66 0.85 -25.88
CA TRP A 982 -2.79 0.18 -26.85
C TRP A 982 -3.29 -1.20 -27.28
N VAL A 983 -3.86 -1.99 -26.37
CA VAL A 983 -4.48 -3.29 -26.70
C VAL A 983 -5.66 -3.08 -27.65
N TYR A 984 -6.58 -2.16 -27.33
CA TYR A 984 -7.70 -1.86 -28.23
C TYR A 984 -7.24 -1.26 -29.57
N ALA A 985 -6.22 -0.40 -29.59
CA ALA A 985 -5.65 0.12 -30.83
C ALA A 985 -5.10 -1.01 -31.73
N ALA A 986 -4.33 -1.94 -31.15
CA ALA A 986 -3.80 -3.10 -31.87
C ALA A 986 -4.93 -4.01 -32.41
N VAL A 987 -5.91 -4.35 -31.55
CA VAL A 987 -7.07 -5.17 -31.93
C VAL A 987 -7.89 -4.51 -33.03
N ILE A 988 -8.14 -3.19 -32.96
CA ILE A 988 -8.85 -2.41 -33.98
C ILE A 988 -8.09 -2.45 -35.32
N VAL A 989 -6.77 -2.25 -35.31
CA VAL A 989 -5.93 -2.30 -36.52
C VAL A 989 -5.94 -3.69 -37.15
N LEU A 990 -5.75 -4.76 -36.36
CA LEU A 990 -5.72 -6.14 -36.87
C LEU A 990 -7.10 -6.61 -37.36
N CYS A 991 -8.18 -6.26 -36.66
CA CYS A 991 -9.55 -6.47 -37.15
C CYS A 991 -9.81 -5.70 -38.45
N PHE A 992 -9.28 -4.47 -38.59
CA PHE A 992 -9.42 -3.68 -39.81
C PHE A 992 -8.68 -4.30 -41.00
N VAL A 993 -7.45 -4.79 -40.79
CA VAL A 993 -6.67 -5.54 -41.79
C VAL A 993 -7.41 -6.81 -42.23
N THR A 994 -8.01 -7.54 -41.27
CA THR A 994 -8.76 -8.78 -41.50
C THR A 994 -10.04 -8.55 -42.31
N PHE A 995 -10.94 -7.70 -41.81
CA PHE A 995 -12.27 -7.51 -42.39
C PHE A 995 -12.29 -6.54 -43.58
N ARG A 996 -11.33 -5.61 -43.63
CA ARG A 996 -11.27 -4.44 -44.55
C ARG A 996 -12.52 -3.55 -44.50
N SER A 997 -13.21 -3.57 -43.36
CA SER A 997 -14.52 -2.94 -43.13
C SER A 997 -14.61 -2.40 -41.71
N TRP A 998 -14.63 -1.08 -41.54
CA TRP A 998 -14.74 -0.45 -40.21
C TRP A 998 -16.02 -0.86 -39.48
N ARG A 999 -17.12 -1.09 -40.21
CA ARG A 999 -18.39 -1.58 -39.65
C ARG A 999 -18.23 -2.94 -38.96
N ALA A 1000 -17.44 -3.82 -39.55
CA ALA A 1000 -17.16 -5.14 -38.98
C ALA A 1000 -16.24 -5.06 -37.74
N VAL A 1001 -15.27 -4.13 -37.74
CA VAL A 1001 -14.45 -3.83 -36.56
C VAL A 1001 -15.33 -3.33 -35.41
N VAL A 1002 -16.24 -2.38 -35.66
CA VAL A 1002 -17.18 -1.89 -34.64
C VAL A 1002 -18.08 -3.01 -34.11
N CYS A 1003 -18.60 -3.89 -34.97
CA CYS A 1003 -19.36 -5.07 -34.52
C CYS A 1003 -18.54 -6.01 -33.62
N ALA A 1004 -17.24 -6.18 -33.88
CA ALA A 1004 -16.37 -7.10 -33.16
C ALA A 1004 -15.81 -6.51 -31.84
N VAL A 1005 -15.49 -5.21 -31.81
CA VAL A 1005 -14.79 -4.57 -30.68
C VAL A 1005 -15.74 -4.05 -29.60
N LEU A 1006 -16.92 -3.51 -29.95
CA LEU A 1006 -17.87 -3.00 -28.95
C LEU A 1006 -18.30 -4.06 -27.91
N PRO A 1007 -18.52 -5.35 -28.25
CA PRO A 1007 -18.75 -6.38 -27.24
C PRO A 1007 -17.59 -6.53 -26.25
N LEU A 1008 -16.33 -6.47 -26.71
CA LEU A 1008 -15.14 -6.61 -25.85
C LEU A 1008 -14.96 -5.42 -24.90
N MET A 1009 -15.33 -4.21 -25.37
CA MET A 1009 -15.35 -3.03 -24.52
C MET A 1009 -16.40 -3.16 -23.40
N LEU A 1010 -17.58 -3.68 -23.71
CA LEU A 1010 -18.61 -3.98 -22.71
C LEU A 1010 -18.13 -5.04 -21.69
N THR A 1011 -17.49 -6.12 -22.14
CA THR A 1011 -17.00 -7.16 -21.21
C THR A 1011 -15.88 -6.67 -20.31
N SER A 1012 -15.02 -5.76 -20.78
CA SER A 1012 -13.99 -5.12 -19.95
C SER A 1012 -14.60 -4.24 -18.86
N ILE A 1013 -15.55 -3.36 -19.21
CA ILE A 1013 -16.27 -2.51 -18.24
C ILE A 1013 -17.02 -3.36 -17.20
N LEU A 1014 -17.65 -4.46 -17.62
CA LEU A 1014 -18.30 -5.40 -16.70
C LEU A 1014 -17.31 -6.21 -15.86
N CYS A 1015 -16.08 -6.42 -16.33
CA CYS A 1015 -15.01 -7.06 -15.56
C CYS A 1015 -14.49 -6.13 -14.46
N GLU A 1016 -14.27 -4.85 -14.78
CA GLU A 1016 -13.96 -3.81 -13.79
C GLU A 1016 -15.07 -3.67 -12.73
N ALA A 1017 -16.35 -3.71 -13.15
CA ALA A 1017 -17.48 -3.69 -12.22
C ALA A 1017 -17.52 -4.93 -11.31
N LEU A 1018 -17.18 -6.11 -11.84
CA LEU A 1018 -17.05 -7.35 -11.06
C LEU A 1018 -15.87 -7.29 -10.09
N MET A 1019 -14.76 -6.65 -10.46
CA MET A 1019 -13.63 -6.43 -9.54
C MET A 1019 -14.03 -5.59 -8.33
N VAL A 1020 -14.86 -4.56 -8.51
CA VAL A 1020 -15.41 -3.75 -7.40
C VAL A 1020 -16.32 -4.60 -6.51
N GLU A 1021 -17.28 -5.33 -7.08
CA GLU A 1021 -18.23 -6.17 -6.32
C GLU A 1021 -17.55 -7.29 -5.52
N LEU A 1022 -16.44 -7.83 -6.03
CA LEU A 1022 -15.66 -8.89 -5.36
C LEU A 1022 -14.53 -8.36 -4.45
N ASN A 1023 -14.38 -7.05 -4.28
CA ASN A 1023 -13.29 -6.40 -3.55
C ASN A 1023 -11.89 -6.85 -4.05
N ILE A 1024 -11.68 -6.81 -5.37
CA ILE A 1024 -10.43 -7.11 -6.05
C ILE A 1024 -9.83 -5.81 -6.61
N GLY A 1025 -8.65 -5.42 -6.14
CA GLY A 1025 -7.93 -4.24 -6.64
C GLY A 1025 -7.22 -4.47 -7.98
N VAL A 1026 -6.98 -3.38 -8.72
CA VAL A 1026 -6.07 -3.40 -9.89
C VAL A 1026 -4.63 -3.32 -9.39
N LYS A 1027 -3.87 -4.41 -9.53
CA LYS A 1027 -2.47 -4.53 -9.11
C LYS A 1027 -1.67 -5.35 -10.11
N VAL A 1028 -0.36 -5.50 -9.93
CA VAL A 1028 0.56 -6.22 -10.85
C VAL A 1028 0.01 -7.59 -11.29
N ALA A 1029 -0.61 -8.33 -10.38
CA ALA A 1029 -1.22 -9.64 -10.64
C ALA A 1029 -2.51 -9.60 -11.50
N THR A 1030 -3.39 -8.64 -11.25
CA THR A 1030 -4.73 -8.56 -11.87
C THR A 1030 -4.73 -7.71 -13.15
N LEU A 1031 -3.78 -6.77 -13.27
CA LEU A 1031 -3.64 -5.84 -14.39
C LEU A 1031 -3.64 -6.54 -15.77
N PRO A 1032 -2.90 -7.64 -16.01
CA PRO A 1032 -2.92 -8.30 -17.31
C PRO A 1032 -4.29 -8.88 -17.69
N VAL A 1033 -5.13 -9.26 -16.71
CA VAL A 1033 -6.35 -10.09 -16.94
C VAL A 1033 -7.30 -9.47 -17.97
N ILE A 1034 -7.51 -8.16 -17.93
CA ILE A 1034 -8.42 -7.50 -18.87
C ILE A 1034 -7.83 -7.52 -20.29
N ALA A 1035 -6.52 -7.28 -20.44
CA ALA A 1035 -5.83 -7.40 -21.73
C ALA A 1035 -5.84 -8.84 -22.28
N LEU A 1036 -5.60 -9.84 -21.41
CA LEU A 1036 -5.70 -11.28 -21.72
C LEU A 1036 -7.11 -11.64 -22.22
N GLY A 1037 -8.14 -11.17 -21.52
CA GLY A 1037 -9.53 -11.40 -21.86
C GLY A 1037 -9.97 -10.69 -23.14
N VAL A 1038 -9.42 -9.50 -23.45
CA VAL A 1038 -9.69 -8.78 -24.71
C VAL A 1038 -9.02 -9.46 -25.90
N GLY A 1039 -7.77 -9.94 -25.75
CA GLY A 1039 -7.07 -10.73 -26.76
C GLY A 1039 -7.83 -11.99 -27.14
N ILE A 1040 -7.92 -12.94 -26.21
CA ILE A 1040 -8.59 -14.24 -26.42
C ILE A 1040 -10.08 -14.05 -26.77
N GLY A 1041 -10.70 -12.96 -26.29
CA GLY A 1041 -12.09 -12.60 -26.58
C GLY A 1041 -12.36 -12.17 -28.02
N VAL A 1042 -11.41 -11.52 -28.71
CA VAL A 1042 -11.60 -11.07 -30.10
C VAL A 1042 -11.85 -12.24 -31.03
N ASP A 1043 -11.31 -13.40 -30.71
CA ASP A 1043 -11.27 -14.56 -31.55
C ASP A 1043 -12.67 -15.09 -31.90
N TYR A 1044 -13.54 -15.12 -30.89
CA TYR A 1044 -14.95 -15.48 -31.06
C TYR A 1044 -15.65 -14.57 -32.10
N ALA A 1045 -15.34 -13.27 -32.09
CA ALA A 1045 -15.85 -12.31 -33.07
C ALA A 1045 -15.16 -12.44 -34.43
N LEU A 1046 -13.84 -12.65 -34.49
CA LEU A 1046 -13.10 -12.86 -35.75
C LEU A 1046 -13.68 -14.03 -36.55
N TYR A 1047 -13.95 -15.17 -35.91
CA TYR A 1047 -14.50 -16.36 -36.56
C TYR A 1047 -15.95 -16.19 -37.01
N VAL A 1048 -16.83 -15.59 -36.17
CA VAL A 1048 -18.24 -15.38 -36.53
C VAL A 1048 -18.39 -14.31 -37.63
N VAL A 1049 -17.69 -13.19 -37.50
CA VAL A 1049 -17.79 -12.08 -38.46
C VAL A 1049 -17.16 -12.43 -39.81
N SER A 1050 -16.04 -13.16 -39.84
CA SER A 1050 -15.39 -13.54 -41.11
C SER A 1050 -16.28 -14.39 -42.01
N ILE A 1051 -17.01 -15.35 -41.44
CA ILE A 1051 -17.92 -16.22 -42.20
C ILE A 1051 -19.19 -15.46 -42.58
N MET A 1052 -19.77 -14.67 -41.67
CA MET A 1052 -20.93 -13.82 -41.95
C MET A 1052 -20.65 -12.82 -43.09
N LEU A 1053 -19.48 -12.15 -43.08
CA LEU A 1053 -19.06 -11.27 -44.18
C LEU A 1053 -18.87 -12.03 -45.50
N THR A 1054 -18.34 -13.26 -45.46
CA THR A 1054 -18.12 -14.08 -46.66
C THR A 1054 -19.46 -14.49 -47.27
N ARG A 1055 -20.43 -14.93 -46.45
CA ARG A 1055 -21.79 -15.26 -46.90
C ARG A 1055 -22.54 -14.06 -47.49
N ILE A 1056 -22.48 -12.90 -46.82
CA ILE A 1056 -23.10 -11.66 -47.33
C ILE A 1056 -22.49 -11.21 -48.68
N ARG A 1057 -21.19 -11.42 -48.90
CA ARG A 1057 -20.54 -11.16 -50.21
C ARG A 1057 -20.98 -12.13 -51.32
N ILE A 1058 -21.52 -13.30 -50.97
CA ILE A 1058 -22.07 -14.29 -51.91
C ILE A 1058 -23.57 -14.02 -52.20
N GLY A 1059 -24.22 -13.18 -51.39
CA GLY A 1059 -25.62 -12.75 -51.58
C GLY A 1059 -26.60 -13.28 -50.53
N ASP A 1060 -26.14 -14.02 -49.52
CA ASP A 1060 -26.99 -14.40 -48.38
C ASP A 1060 -27.45 -13.15 -47.61
N ASP A 1061 -28.71 -13.13 -47.15
CA ASP A 1061 -29.18 -12.13 -46.19
C ASP A 1061 -28.52 -12.30 -44.81
N LEU A 1062 -28.67 -11.32 -43.91
CA LEU A 1062 -28.00 -11.34 -42.61
C LEU A 1062 -28.40 -12.55 -41.73
N SER A 1063 -29.67 -12.98 -41.74
CA SER A 1063 -30.12 -14.16 -41.00
C SER A 1063 -29.52 -15.43 -41.58
N ARG A 1064 -29.57 -15.59 -42.91
CA ARG A 1064 -29.00 -16.77 -43.58
C ARG A 1064 -27.48 -16.84 -43.40
N ALA A 1065 -26.78 -15.72 -43.55
CA ALA A 1065 -25.33 -15.60 -43.36
C ALA A 1065 -24.90 -15.90 -41.92
N TYR A 1066 -25.63 -15.37 -40.93
CA TYR A 1066 -25.37 -15.61 -39.52
C TYR A 1066 -25.70 -17.05 -39.11
N TYR A 1067 -26.83 -17.62 -39.55
CA TYR A 1067 -27.17 -19.03 -39.32
C TYR A 1067 -26.09 -19.98 -39.88
N GLN A 1068 -25.56 -19.70 -41.07
CA GLN A 1068 -24.45 -20.45 -41.66
C GLN A 1068 -23.14 -20.29 -40.87
N SER A 1069 -22.90 -19.11 -40.28
CA SER A 1069 -21.78 -18.92 -39.35
C SER A 1069 -21.98 -19.70 -38.03
N LEU A 1070 -23.20 -19.78 -37.50
CA LEU A 1070 -23.51 -20.54 -36.29
C LEU A 1070 -23.24 -22.04 -36.48
N LEU A 1071 -23.67 -22.62 -37.61
CA LEU A 1071 -23.46 -24.04 -37.91
C LEU A 1071 -21.98 -24.39 -38.10
N PHE A 1072 -21.18 -23.48 -38.69
CA PHE A 1072 -19.78 -23.78 -39.03
C PHE A 1072 -18.79 -23.43 -37.90
N THR A 1073 -18.88 -22.23 -37.31
CA THR A 1073 -18.02 -21.77 -36.20
C THR A 1073 -18.75 -21.63 -34.87
N GLY A 1074 -20.02 -21.19 -34.85
CA GLY A 1074 -20.74 -20.93 -33.60
C GLY A 1074 -20.85 -22.13 -32.66
N LYS A 1075 -21.11 -23.34 -33.20
CA LYS A 1075 -21.05 -24.62 -32.48
C LYS A 1075 -19.72 -24.80 -31.72
N VAL A 1076 -18.59 -24.42 -32.34
CA VAL A 1076 -17.26 -24.57 -31.73
C VAL A 1076 -16.94 -23.40 -30.80
N VAL A 1077 -17.30 -22.16 -31.14
CA VAL A 1077 -17.13 -20.97 -30.28
C VAL A 1077 -17.88 -21.13 -28.95
N MET A 1078 -19.09 -21.68 -28.97
CA MET A 1078 -19.84 -22.00 -27.75
C MET A 1078 -19.15 -23.09 -26.93
N LEU A 1079 -18.67 -24.16 -27.59
CA LEU A 1079 -17.94 -25.24 -26.94
C LEU A 1079 -16.68 -24.69 -26.26
N THR A 1080 -15.87 -23.92 -26.97
CA THR A 1080 -14.59 -23.42 -26.46
C THR A 1080 -14.80 -22.43 -25.32
N GLY A 1081 -15.66 -21.42 -25.49
CA GLY A 1081 -16.00 -20.47 -24.42
C GLY A 1081 -16.44 -21.13 -23.12
N ILE A 1082 -17.31 -22.15 -23.19
CA ILE A 1082 -17.74 -22.92 -22.01
C ILE A 1082 -16.59 -23.78 -21.45
N THR A 1083 -15.82 -24.50 -22.28
CA THR A 1083 -14.71 -25.34 -21.77
C THR A 1083 -13.60 -24.53 -21.10
N LEU A 1084 -13.28 -23.35 -21.64
CA LEU A 1084 -12.28 -22.48 -21.06
C LEU A 1084 -12.81 -21.91 -19.75
N ALA A 1085 -14.02 -21.34 -19.74
CA ALA A 1085 -14.63 -20.81 -18.51
C ALA A 1085 -14.71 -21.86 -17.39
N VAL A 1086 -15.20 -23.08 -17.67
CA VAL A 1086 -15.31 -24.15 -16.66
C VAL A 1086 -13.93 -24.65 -16.21
N GLY A 1087 -12.97 -24.79 -17.12
CA GLY A 1087 -11.60 -25.19 -16.76
C GLY A 1087 -10.91 -24.16 -15.86
N VAL A 1088 -10.99 -22.87 -16.24
CA VAL A 1088 -10.37 -21.75 -15.51
C VAL A 1088 -11.09 -21.48 -14.18
N ALA A 1089 -12.41 -21.61 -14.12
CA ALA A 1089 -13.18 -21.40 -12.89
C ALA A 1089 -12.79 -22.36 -11.75
N THR A 1090 -12.16 -23.50 -12.04
CA THR A 1090 -11.60 -24.38 -10.99
C THR A 1090 -10.55 -23.67 -10.13
N TRP A 1091 -9.88 -22.64 -10.66
CA TRP A 1091 -8.87 -21.86 -9.94
C TRP A 1091 -9.46 -21.05 -8.77
N ALA A 1092 -10.77 -20.79 -8.77
CA ALA A 1092 -11.47 -20.15 -7.65
C ALA A 1092 -11.32 -20.93 -6.32
N PHE A 1093 -10.89 -22.19 -6.37
CA PHE A 1093 -10.58 -23.04 -5.21
C PHE A 1093 -9.09 -23.07 -4.82
N SER A 1094 -8.21 -22.31 -5.50
CA SER A 1094 -6.77 -22.29 -5.21
C SER A 1094 -6.43 -21.65 -3.86
N PRO A 1095 -5.47 -22.18 -3.08
CA PRO A 1095 -4.99 -21.53 -1.86
C PRO A 1095 -4.30 -20.18 -2.13
N ILE A 1096 -3.77 -19.99 -3.35
CA ILE A 1096 -3.22 -18.72 -3.83
C ILE A 1096 -4.39 -17.81 -4.23
N LYS A 1097 -4.57 -16.67 -3.54
CA LYS A 1097 -5.68 -15.74 -3.79
C LYS A 1097 -5.60 -15.15 -5.19
N PHE A 1098 -4.45 -14.62 -5.63
CA PHE A 1098 -4.38 -13.97 -6.95
C PHE A 1098 -4.74 -14.91 -8.10
N GLN A 1099 -4.40 -16.21 -8.00
CA GLN A 1099 -4.81 -17.20 -8.99
C GLN A 1099 -6.33 -17.43 -9.00
N ALA A 1100 -6.96 -17.43 -7.82
CA ALA A 1100 -8.42 -17.52 -7.70
C ALA A 1100 -9.11 -16.29 -8.29
N ASP A 1101 -8.61 -15.09 -7.99
CA ASP A 1101 -9.12 -13.81 -8.51
C ASP A 1101 -8.99 -13.78 -10.05
N MET A 1102 -7.80 -14.03 -10.59
CA MET A 1102 -7.57 -14.15 -12.05
C MET A 1102 -8.47 -15.22 -12.68
N GLY A 1103 -8.69 -16.35 -11.99
CA GLY A 1103 -9.53 -17.44 -12.45
C GLY A 1103 -11.00 -17.06 -12.62
N ILE A 1104 -11.56 -16.35 -11.63
CA ILE A 1104 -12.93 -15.85 -11.66
C ILE A 1104 -13.10 -14.83 -12.79
N LEU A 1105 -12.19 -13.85 -12.87
CA LEU A 1105 -12.23 -12.78 -13.87
C LEU A 1105 -12.08 -13.32 -15.30
N LEU A 1106 -11.13 -14.23 -15.56
CA LEU A 1106 -10.96 -14.87 -16.86
C LEU A 1106 -12.17 -15.73 -17.25
N ALA A 1107 -12.71 -16.53 -16.33
CA ALA A 1107 -13.90 -17.35 -16.61
C ALA A 1107 -15.13 -16.48 -16.96
N PHE A 1108 -15.33 -15.38 -16.23
CA PHE A 1108 -16.36 -14.39 -16.52
C PHE A 1108 -16.15 -13.73 -17.90
N MET A 1109 -14.93 -13.27 -18.21
CA MET A 1109 -14.63 -12.68 -19.52
C MET A 1109 -14.81 -13.69 -20.66
N PHE A 1110 -14.42 -14.96 -20.53
CA PHE A 1110 -14.63 -15.96 -21.57
C PHE A 1110 -16.12 -16.23 -21.83
N LEU A 1111 -16.96 -16.29 -20.79
CA LEU A 1111 -18.41 -16.42 -20.95
C LEU A 1111 -19.03 -15.18 -21.61
N LEU A 1112 -18.70 -13.98 -21.13
CA LEU A 1112 -19.28 -12.76 -21.70
C LEU A 1112 -18.76 -12.44 -23.10
N ASN A 1113 -17.51 -12.74 -23.43
CA ASN A 1113 -16.98 -12.55 -24.79
C ASN A 1113 -17.64 -13.51 -25.78
N MET A 1114 -17.85 -14.78 -25.38
CA MET A 1114 -18.62 -15.75 -26.14
C MET A 1114 -20.08 -15.27 -26.33
N MET A 1115 -20.74 -14.79 -25.28
CA MET A 1115 -22.10 -14.22 -25.37
C MET A 1115 -22.15 -12.96 -26.25
N GLY A 1116 -21.16 -12.07 -26.16
CA GLY A 1116 -21.06 -10.88 -27.00
C GLY A 1116 -20.87 -11.21 -28.48
N ALA A 1117 -20.01 -12.18 -28.78
CA ALA A 1117 -19.76 -12.68 -30.13
C ALA A 1117 -20.98 -13.40 -30.74
N LEU A 1118 -21.80 -14.05 -29.92
CA LEU A 1118 -23.01 -14.74 -30.39
C LEU A 1118 -24.25 -13.84 -30.43
N VAL A 1119 -24.45 -12.92 -29.48
CA VAL A 1119 -25.69 -12.13 -29.33
C VAL A 1119 -25.54 -10.68 -29.81
N LEU A 1120 -24.46 -9.99 -29.44
CA LEU A 1120 -24.32 -8.55 -29.71
C LEU A 1120 -23.75 -8.27 -31.11
N VAL A 1121 -22.86 -9.12 -31.63
CA VAL A 1121 -22.37 -9.06 -33.02
C VAL A 1121 -23.49 -9.05 -34.07
N PRO A 1122 -24.46 -10.00 -34.10
CA PRO A 1122 -25.54 -9.97 -35.09
C PRO A 1122 -26.50 -8.78 -34.89
N ALA A 1123 -26.73 -8.38 -33.63
CA ALA A 1123 -27.54 -7.21 -33.31
C ALA A 1123 -26.93 -5.91 -33.86
N LEU A 1124 -25.63 -5.70 -33.67
CA LEU A 1124 -24.88 -4.57 -34.24
C LEU A 1124 -24.84 -4.66 -35.78
N ALA A 1125 -24.66 -5.86 -36.34
CA ALA A 1125 -24.64 -6.08 -37.78
C ALA A 1125 -25.98 -5.69 -38.45
N HIS A 1126 -27.14 -5.87 -37.79
CA HIS A 1126 -28.44 -5.46 -38.32
C HIS A 1126 -28.53 -3.97 -38.69
N PHE A 1127 -27.84 -3.11 -37.92
CA PHE A 1127 -27.86 -1.66 -38.12
C PHE A 1127 -26.63 -1.14 -38.88
N LEU A 1128 -25.48 -1.80 -38.74
CA LEU A 1128 -24.22 -1.36 -39.35
C LEU A 1128 -23.99 -1.92 -40.75
N PHE A 1129 -24.45 -3.12 -41.08
CA PHE A 1129 -24.20 -3.72 -42.39
C PHE A 1129 -25.21 -3.20 -43.43
N PRO A 1130 -24.78 -2.95 -44.69
CA PRO A 1130 -25.69 -2.46 -45.71
C PRO A 1130 -26.72 -3.55 -46.05
N ARG A 1131 -28.01 -3.21 -45.99
CA ARG A 1131 -29.06 -4.09 -46.50
C ARG A 1131 -28.89 -4.22 -48.00
N ALA A 1132 -28.72 -5.45 -48.50
CA ALA A 1132 -28.72 -5.71 -49.93
C ALA A 1132 -30.08 -5.26 -50.52
N ALA A 1133 -30.04 -4.36 -51.49
CA ALA A 1133 -31.24 -3.97 -52.22
C ALA A 1133 -31.65 -5.12 -53.14
N LEU A 1134 -32.81 -5.72 -52.90
CA LEU A 1134 -33.43 -6.71 -53.78
C LEU A 1134 -34.03 -6.02 -55.02
N SER A 1135 -33.18 -5.37 -55.82
CA SER A 1135 -33.50 -4.94 -57.18
C SER A 1135 -33.20 -6.09 -58.14
N GLY A 1136 -34.24 -6.84 -58.52
CA GLY A 1136 -34.08 -8.02 -59.36
C GLY A 1136 -33.58 -7.68 -60.76
N ASN A 1137 -32.39 -8.18 -61.13
CA ASN A 1137 -31.99 -8.32 -62.52
C ASN A 1137 -30.90 -9.41 -62.66
N THR A 1138 -31.32 -10.67 -62.77
CA THR A 1138 -30.45 -11.87 -62.75
C THR A 1138 -29.78 -12.14 -64.11
N ALA A 1139 -29.06 -11.14 -64.65
CA ALA A 1139 -28.52 -11.19 -66.01
C ALA A 1139 -27.10 -10.61 -66.21
N ALA A 1140 -26.48 -9.96 -65.21
CA ALA A 1140 -25.31 -9.10 -65.44
C ALA A 1140 -24.18 -9.18 -64.38
N VAL A 1141 -23.88 -10.36 -63.84
CA VAL A 1141 -22.73 -10.56 -62.92
C VAL A 1141 -21.93 -11.83 -63.27
N PHE A 1142 -21.24 -11.78 -64.40
CA PHE A 1142 -20.20 -12.77 -64.76
C PHE A 1142 -18.92 -12.09 -65.33
N SER A 1143 -18.63 -10.86 -64.91
CA SER A 1143 -17.40 -10.14 -65.30
C SER A 1143 -17.06 -8.91 -64.42
N ARG A 1144 -16.43 -9.11 -63.25
CA ARG A 1144 -15.47 -8.17 -62.60
C ARG A 1144 -14.87 -8.70 -61.30
#